data_AF-G2IQX8-F1
#
_entry.id   AF-G2IQX8-F1
#
_cell.length_a   1.000
_cell.length_b   1.000
_cell.length_c   1.000
_cell.angle_alpha   90.00
_cell.angle_beta   90.00
_cell.angle_gamma   90.00
#
_symmetry.space_group_name_H-M   'P 1'
#
loop_
_entity.id
_entity.type
_entity.pdbx_description
1 polymer ?
#
loop_
_entity_poly.entity_id
_entity_poly.type
_entity_poly.pdbx_seq_one_letter_code
_entity_poly.pdbx_strand_id
1 'polypeptide(L)'
;MRSIRLLASSLAVASVLASSAALAETESFSVIYGQKPVGHMTADVENGKTSIVFDYKNNGRGPTIAETLATDASGLPTSWTVTGSTTFGSKVDERFSIRGRKATWTDSTGSGSATVSQPSLYVPQSGSPWSLWVQASQLLRDADNAMPALPGGTLRLAKGEAFQVKGEGGDLQVTTLTISGVDLNPSYLAVDPAGKLFAFMTPEFVVVRKGYEGEEARLRGIAERLSTQRYVDMQTRFGHRYGKPVRITNVRLFDPAAMALTAPVSVVVSGERISAVEPLDSPATPGEVRIDGGGGTLIPGLTDMHGHLDQDSAMLNILAGITTVRDMGNDNAVLDQLVDRMDRGEIAGPRVVRSGFIEGKSQFNANNGILVGNQAEALDAVRWYAARDFWQIKVYNSMNPAWVPAMVEEAHRLGLRVTGHVPAFTNADAMIAAGYDELTHINQVILGWVLAPDEDPRTLLRITALKRLPGLDLGSAPVRKTLDSMAAKKIALDPTLVIHEQALLGRDGTATPNMADVYDYMPVSVQRSLKQQMLDTSAAGDDAAYRAAFDQIVATIRAMHERGIFIVPGTDLGGAFNLHRELELYQKIGMTPAQILKRATLDVQAYIGQDQSTGSIAKGKLADFFLIPGDPLQDLKATKRIAMVMKGGVAYFPAEAYPEFGIKPLAQAPEVTGAE
;
A
#
# COMPACT_ATOMS: atom_id res chain seq x y z
N MET A 1 -35.67 -25.65 93.45
CA MET A 1 -34.44 -26.00 94.20
C MET A 1 -33.29 -26.17 93.22
N ARG A 2 -32.22 -25.38 93.41
CA ARG A 2 -30.80 -25.57 92.99
C ARG A 2 -30.51 -25.82 91.48
N SER A 3 -30.01 -24.83 90.71
CA SER A 3 -28.63 -24.28 90.65
C SER A 3 -27.65 -25.24 89.93
N ILE A 4 -27.14 -24.97 88.71
CA ILE A 4 -25.88 -24.26 88.34
C ILE A 4 -25.50 -24.81 86.92
N ARG A 5 -25.00 -24.12 85.88
CA ARG A 5 -23.98 -23.05 85.72
C ARG A 5 -24.11 -22.45 84.29
N LEU A 6 -24.12 -21.13 84.16
CA LEU A 6 -23.76 -20.42 82.92
C LEU A 6 -22.26 -20.13 82.94
N LEU A 7 -21.57 -20.33 81.82
CA LEU A 7 -20.29 -19.69 81.51
C LEU A 7 -20.52 -18.75 80.33
N ALA A 8 -20.22 -17.46 80.55
CA ALA A 8 -20.12 -16.44 79.53
C ALA A 8 -18.66 -16.38 79.05
N SER A 9 -18.46 -16.37 77.73
CA SER A 9 -17.21 -15.99 77.10
C SER A 9 -17.52 -15.15 75.87
N SER A 10 -17.22 -13.87 75.99
CA SER A 10 -17.27 -12.82 74.97
C SER A 10 -16.31 -13.09 73.81
N LEU A 11 -16.81 -13.02 72.57
CA LEU A 11 -16.00 -12.93 71.36
C LEU A 11 -16.19 -11.56 70.71
N ALA A 12 -15.09 -10.82 70.61
CA ALA A 12 -14.99 -9.59 69.84
C ALA A 12 -15.02 -9.91 68.33
N VAL A 13 -15.85 -9.18 67.58
CA VAL A 13 -15.89 -9.24 66.12
C VAL A 13 -14.82 -8.29 65.58
N ALA A 14 -13.76 -8.83 65.00
CA ALA A 14 -12.81 -8.09 64.19
C ALA A 14 -13.28 -8.14 62.72
N SER A 15 -13.73 -7.01 62.19
CA SER A 15 -14.08 -6.84 60.78
C SER A 15 -12.80 -6.77 59.96
N VAL A 16 -12.45 -7.87 59.28
CA VAL A 16 -11.39 -7.86 58.26
C VAL A 16 -12.00 -7.30 56.97
N LEU A 17 -11.62 -6.07 56.62
CA LEU A 17 -11.78 -5.54 55.27
C LEU A 17 -10.79 -6.28 54.36
N ALA A 18 -11.26 -7.35 53.71
CA ALA A 18 -10.54 -7.98 52.62
C ALA A 18 -10.68 -7.09 51.38
N SER A 19 -9.64 -6.30 51.09
CA SER A 19 -9.46 -5.68 49.78
C SER A 19 -9.34 -6.79 48.75
N SER A 20 -10.36 -7.00 47.91
CA SER A 20 -10.26 -7.87 46.75
C SER A 20 -9.26 -7.26 45.76
N ALA A 21 -8.02 -7.76 45.77
CA ALA A 21 -7.10 -7.51 44.66
C ALA A 21 -7.77 -8.08 43.40
N ALA A 22 -8.03 -7.22 42.42
CA ALA A 22 -8.52 -7.67 41.12
C ALA A 22 -7.46 -8.62 40.53
N LEU A 23 -7.85 -9.86 40.22
CA LEU A 23 -6.97 -10.81 39.55
C LEU A 23 -6.58 -10.23 38.18
N ALA A 24 -5.31 -10.39 37.79
CA ALA A 24 -4.85 -10.02 36.45
C ALA A 24 -5.68 -10.76 35.40
N GLU A 25 -6.20 -10.04 34.42
CA GLU A 25 -6.98 -10.61 33.31
C GLU A 25 -6.12 -10.64 32.05
N THR A 26 -5.87 -11.83 31.52
CA THR A 26 -5.13 -12.03 30.26
C THR A 26 -6.10 -12.22 29.11
N GLU A 27 -6.06 -11.31 28.14
CA GLU A 27 -6.77 -11.43 26.85
C GLU A 27 -5.78 -11.99 25.81
N SER A 28 -6.20 -12.98 25.03
CA SER A 28 -5.36 -13.65 24.02
C SER A 28 -6.03 -13.64 22.66
N PHE A 29 -5.25 -13.40 21.61
CA PHE A 29 -5.71 -13.31 20.23
C PHE A 29 -4.77 -14.05 19.27
N SER A 30 -5.35 -14.61 18.23
CA SER A 30 -4.65 -15.29 17.13
C SER A 30 -4.57 -14.35 15.93
N VAL A 31 -3.39 -14.23 15.30
CA VAL A 31 -3.20 -13.49 14.04
C VAL A 31 -3.26 -14.49 12.89
N ILE A 32 -4.22 -14.32 11.99
CA ILE A 32 -4.50 -15.27 10.91
C ILE A 32 -4.37 -14.57 9.56
N TYR A 33 -3.54 -15.14 8.68
CA TYR A 33 -3.33 -14.67 7.31
C TYR A 33 -3.58 -15.83 6.35
N GLY A 34 -4.43 -15.65 5.33
CA GLY A 34 -4.75 -16.71 4.38
C GLY A 34 -5.19 -18.01 5.05
N GLN A 35 -6.08 -17.91 6.05
CA GLN A 35 -6.59 -19.02 6.88
C GLN A 35 -5.55 -19.76 7.73
N LYS A 36 -4.30 -19.27 7.80
CA LYS A 36 -3.23 -19.86 8.60
C LYS A 36 -2.90 -18.96 9.79
N PRO A 37 -2.86 -19.50 11.01
CA PRO A 37 -2.28 -18.79 12.14
C PRO A 37 -0.80 -18.49 11.87
N VAL A 38 -0.42 -17.22 11.93
CA VAL A 38 0.95 -16.73 11.66
C VAL A 38 1.55 -15.96 12.84
N GLY A 39 0.79 -15.78 13.91
CA GLY A 39 1.21 -15.01 15.07
C GLY A 39 0.13 -14.87 16.14
N HIS A 40 0.38 -13.99 17.11
CA HIS A 40 -0.48 -13.78 18.27
C HIS A 40 -0.43 -12.34 18.79
N MET A 41 -1.44 -11.98 19.58
CA MET A 41 -1.42 -10.82 20.47
C MET A 41 -1.90 -11.25 21.85
N THR A 42 -1.23 -10.83 22.92
CA THR A 42 -1.67 -11.04 24.31
C THR A 42 -1.68 -9.71 25.04
N ALA A 43 -2.69 -9.46 25.88
CA ALA A 43 -2.80 -8.27 26.71
C ALA A 43 -3.10 -8.68 28.16
N ASP A 44 -2.15 -8.45 29.06
CA ASP A 44 -2.27 -8.71 30.50
C ASP A 44 -2.69 -7.43 31.22
N VAL A 45 -3.92 -7.38 31.72
CA VAL A 45 -4.52 -6.22 32.37
C VAL A 45 -4.46 -6.38 33.89
N GLU A 46 -3.74 -5.49 34.56
CA GLU A 46 -3.62 -5.47 36.02
C GLU A 46 -3.61 -4.02 36.55
N ASN A 47 -4.56 -3.68 37.43
CA ASN A 47 -4.59 -2.41 38.17
C ASN A 47 -4.41 -1.14 37.30
N GLY A 48 -5.11 -1.05 36.17
CA GLY A 48 -5.04 0.10 35.25
C GLY A 48 -3.76 0.16 34.40
N LYS A 49 -2.96 -0.91 34.43
CA LYS A 49 -1.83 -1.13 33.52
C LYS A 49 -2.12 -2.32 32.62
N THR A 50 -1.62 -2.25 31.40
CA THR A 50 -1.72 -3.34 30.43
C THR A 50 -0.35 -3.59 29.81
N SER A 51 0.11 -4.84 29.88
CA SER A 51 1.29 -5.32 29.14
C SER A 51 0.81 -6.02 27.88
N ILE A 52 1.26 -5.58 26.70
CA ILE A 52 0.86 -6.18 25.43
C ILE A 52 2.06 -6.79 24.71
N VAL A 53 1.89 -7.97 24.12
CA VAL A 53 2.85 -8.55 23.17
C VAL A 53 2.12 -8.78 21.86
N PHE A 54 2.71 -8.35 20.75
CA PHE A 54 2.18 -8.55 19.40
C PHE A 54 3.30 -9.02 18.46
N ASP A 55 3.16 -10.23 17.92
CA ASP A 55 4.15 -10.83 17.04
C ASP A 55 3.47 -11.70 15.97
N TYR A 56 3.88 -11.51 14.71
CA TYR A 56 3.57 -12.46 13.64
C TYR A 56 4.67 -12.49 12.58
N LYS A 57 4.71 -13.55 11.76
CA LYS A 57 5.64 -13.66 10.62
C LYS A 57 4.93 -14.18 9.36
N ASN A 58 5.05 -13.47 8.25
CA ASN A 58 4.58 -13.87 6.92
C ASN A 58 5.67 -13.54 5.87
N ASN A 59 5.95 -14.45 4.92
CA ASN A 59 7.04 -14.28 3.93
C ASN A 59 8.41 -13.98 4.59
N GLY A 60 8.70 -14.65 5.71
CA GLY A 60 9.94 -14.50 6.47
C GLY A 60 10.12 -13.16 7.21
N ARG A 61 9.09 -12.32 7.33
CA ARG A 61 9.14 -10.99 7.95
C ARG A 61 7.88 -10.67 8.77
N GLY A 62 7.94 -9.67 9.64
CA GLY A 62 6.78 -9.22 10.43
C GLY A 62 7.21 -8.55 11.73
N PRO A 63 6.33 -7.74 12.33
CA PRO A 63 6.66 -6.98 13.53
C PRO A 63 6.82 -7.90 14.74
N THR A 64 7.59 -7.42 15.70
CA THR A 64 7.69 -7.97 17.06
C THR A 64 7.62 -6.80 18.02
N ILE A 65 6.48 -6.61 18.69
CA ILE A 65 6.17 -5.43 19.48
C ILE A 65 5.81 -5.82 20.90
N ALA A 66 6.37 -5.09 21.87
CA ALA A 66 5.99 -5.14 23.28
C ALA A 66 5.53 -3.76 23.72
N GLU A 67 4.42 -3.70 24.46
CA GLU A 67 3.83 -2.45 24.92
C GLU A 67 3.56 -2.47 26.43
N THR A 68 3.64 -1.30 27.05
CA THR A 68 3.17 -1.06 28.41
C THR A 68 2.32 0.20 28.41
N LEU A 69 1.01 0.02 28.61
CA LEU A 69 0.02 1.08 28.68
C LEU A 69 -0.41 1.27 30.13
N ALA A 70 -0.52 2.52 30.58
CA ALA A 70 -1.22 2.87 31.81
C ALA A 70 -2.36 3.83 31.48
N THR A 71 -3.52 3.63 32.11
CA THR A 71 -4.69 4.48 31.94
C THR A 71 -5.09 5.12 33.27
N ASP A 72 -5.82 6.23 33.21
CA ASP A 72 -6.49 6.77 34.39
C ASP A 72 -7.80 6.01 34.68
N ALA A 73 -8.52 6.42 35.73
CA ALA A 73 -9.79 5.79 36.11
C ALA A 73 -10.88 5.89 35.03
N SER A 74 -10.77 6.82 34.08
CA SER A 74 -11.67 6.94 32.93
C SER A 74 -11.25 6.06 31.75
N GLY A 75 -10.09 5.42 31.81
CA GLY A 75 -9.53 4.61 30.74
C GLY A 75 -8.71 5.41 29.72
N LEU A 76 -8.49 6.71 29.94
CA LEU A 76 -7.64 7.52 29.06
C LEU A 76 -6.16 7.17 29.28
N PRO A 77 -5.36 7.01 28.20
CA PRO A 77 -3.92 6.77 28.32
C PRO A 77 -3.20 7.88 29.10
N THR A 78 -2.50 7.51 30.17
CA THR A 78 -1.62 8.40 30.94
C THR A 78 -0.15 8.20 30.61
N SER A 79 0.23 6.98 30.22
CA SER A 79 1.53 6.67 29.66
C SER A 79 1.45 5.47 28.73
N TRP A 80 2.30 5.45 27.69
CA TRP A 80 2.45 4.32 26.80
C TRP A 80 3.94 4.16 26.46
N THR A 81 4.44 2.93 26.51
CA THR A 81 5.76 2.59 25.95
C THR A 81 5.54 1.48 24.93
N VAL A 82 6.14 1.62 23.75
CA VAL A 82 6.10 0.64 22.66
C VAL A 82 7.55 0.38 22.25
N THR A 83 7.99 -0.87 22.32
CA THR A 83 9.35 -1.27 21.93
C THR A 83 9.33 -2.50 21.04
N GLY A 84 10.41 -2.71 20.28
CA GLY A 84 10.57 -3.91 19.47
C GLY A 84 11.13 -3.61 18.08
N SER A 85 10.57 -4.25 17.06
CA SER A 85 10.97 -4.06 15.67
C SER A 85 9.77 -4.04 14.72
N THR A 86 9.88 -3.22 13.69
CA THR A 86 8.94 -3.16 12.56
C THR A 86 9.10 -4.38 11.65
N THR A 87 8.20 -4.51 10.67
CA THR A 87 8.20 -5.59 9.66
C THR A 87 9.55 -5.79 8.96
N PHE A 88 10.30 -4.73 8.71
CA PHE A 88 11.59 -4.77 8.01
C PHE A 88 12.81 -4.67 8.94
N GLY A 89 12.59 -4.82 10.26
CA GLY A 89 13.64 -4.94 11.26
C GLY A 89 14.07 -3.63 11.91
N SER A 90 13.58 -2.47 11.45
CA SER A 90 13.88 -1.19 12.13
C SER A 90 13.39 -1.19 13.56
N LYS A 91 14.22 -0.68 14.46
CA LYS A 91 13.95 -0.62 15.89
C LYS A 91 12.76 0.32 16.19
N VAL A 92 11.91 -0.11 17.12
CA VAL A 92 10.85 0.70 17.72
C VAL A 92 11.24 1.05 19.15
N ASP A 93 11.22 2.34 19.48
CA ASP A 93 11.31 2.88 20.85
C ASP A 93 10.43 4.13 20.95
N GLU A 94 9.14 3.91 21.17
CA GLU A 94 8.14 4.96 21.28
C GLU A 94 7.67 5.09 22.73
N ARG A 95 7.53 6.33 23.21
CA ARG A 95 7.08 6.67 24.56
C ARG A 95 6.10 7.81 24.51
N PHE A 96 5.02 7.72 25.27
CA PHE A 96 4.05 8.77 25.52
C PHE A 96 3.82 8.92 27.02
N SER A 97 3.63 10.15 27.48
CA SER A 97 3.10 10.42 28.81
C SER A 97 2.35 11.75 28.88
N ILE A 98 1.35 11.82 29.73
CA ILE A 98 0.64 13.04 30.07
C ILE A 98 0.68 13.29 31.57
N ARG A 99 1.08 14.51 31.97
CA ARG A 99 1.08 14.96 33.37
C ARG A 99 0.31 16.28 33.47
N GLY A 100 -0.79 16.26 34.23
CA GLY A 100 -1.75 17.37 34.21
C GLY A 100 -2.27 17.58 32.79
N ARG A 101 -2.03 18.77 32.22
CA ARG A 101 -2.44 19.10 30.84
C ARG A 101 -1.30 19.00 29.82
N LYS A 102 -0.09 18.62 30.23
CA LYS A 102 1.07 18.53 29.34
C LYS A 102 1.26 17.09 28.87
N ALA A 103 0.98 16.85 27.59
CA ALA A 103 1.30 15.62 26.88
C ALA A 103 2.71 15.72 26.27
N THR A 104 3.46 14.64 26.32
CA THR A 104 4.80 14.51 25.73
C THR A 104 4.93 13.14 25.08
N TRP A 105 5.62 13.07 23.96
CA TRP A 105 5.91 11.80 23.30
C TRP A 105 7.30 11.84 22.65
N THR A 106 7.84 10.66 22.38
CA THR A 106 9.00 10.42 21.53
C THR A 106 8.67 9.21 20.68
N ASP A 107 8.80 9.32 19.37
CA ASP A 107 8.63 8.22 18.42
C ASP A 107 9.69 8.35 17.31
N SER A 108 9.56 7.63 16.19
CA SER A 108 10.51 7.75 15.07
C SER A 108 10.53 9.15 14.46
N THR A 109 9.54 10.01 14.71
CA THR A 109 9.54 11.42 14.28
C THR A 109 10.39 12.33 15.16
N GLY A 110 10.82 11.86 16.34
CA GLY A 110 11.51 12.63 17.37
C GLY A 110 10.63 12.91 18.60
N SER A 111 11.08 13.82 19.48
CA SER A 111 10.31 14.22 20.66
C SER A 111 9.33 15.36 20.35
N GLY A 112 8.11 15.25 20.85
CA GLY A 112 7.05 16.24 20.75
C GLY A 112 6.33 16.48 22.07
N SER A 113 5.58 17.58 22.13
CA SER A 113 4.72 17.88 23.28
C SER A 113 3.53 18.74 22.87
N ALA A 114 2.43 18.62 23.59
CA ALA A 114 1.24 19.45 23.42
C ALA A 114 0.63 19.77 24.79
N THR A 115 -0.03 20.92 24.88
CA THR A 115 -0.90 21.22 26.03
C THR A 115 -2.33 20.90 25.64
N VAL A 116 -2.93 19.90 26.27
CA VAL A 116 -4.30 19.48 25.99
C VAL A 116 -5.30 20.39 26.69
N SER A 117 -6.35 20.80 25.98
CA SER A 117 -7.45 21.61 26.52
C SER A 117 -8.70 20.81 26.88
N GLN A 118 -8.78 19.61 26.35
CA GLN A 118 -9.85 18.64 26.51
C GLN A 118 -9.24 17.24 26.46
N PRO A 119 -9.96 16.19 26.91
CA PRO A 119 -9.53 14.80 26.71
C PRO A 119 -9.07 14.56 25.26
N SER A 120 -7.93 13.90 25.08
CA SER A 120 -7.33 13.66 23.76
C SER A 120 -6.68 12.28 23.76
N LEU A 121 -6.74 11.59 22.62
CA LEU A 121 -6.24 10.22 22.46
C LEU A 121 -4.85 10.23 21.82
N TYR A 122 -3.89 9.59 22.48
CA TYR A 122 -2.61 9.31 21.83
C TYR A 122 -2.78 8.19 20.82
N VAL A 123 -2.30 8.41 19.59
CA VAL A 123 -2.22 7.39 18.55
C VAL A 123 -0.78 6.87 18.53
N PRO A 124 -0.49 5.64 18.93
CA PRO A 124 0.86 5.10 18.79
C PRO A 124 1.27 4.98 17.32
N GLN A 125 2.53 5.27 16.98
CA GLN A 125 3.07 5.11 15.62
C GLN A 125 3.26 3.62 15.28
N SER A 126 3.60 2.79 16.26
CA SER A 126 3.86 1.35 16.07
C SER A 126 3.10 0.46 17.06
N GLY A 127 1.92 0.91 17.49
CA GLY A 127 1.05 0.15 18.41
C GLY A 127 0.38 -1.05 17.75
N SER A 128 0.07 -2.06 18.55
CA SER A 128 -0.73 -3.22 18.13
C SER A 128 -2.21 -2.84 17.91
N PRO A 129 -3.03 -3.76 17.37
CA PRO A 129 -4.47 -3.57 17.27
C PRO A 129 -5.17 -3.28 18.62
N TRP A 130 -4.54 -3.59 19.76
CA TRP A 130 -5.03 -3.16 21.07
C TRP A 130 -5.21 -1.64 21.16
N SER A 131 -4.35 -0.88 20.47
CA SER A 131 -4.42 0.59 20.47
C SER A 131 -5.71 1.14 19.85
N LEU A 132 -6.21 0.47 18.80
CA LEU A 132 -7.48 0.81 18.17
C LEU A 132 -8.66 0.53 19.12
N TRP A 133 -8.60 -0.53 19.91
CA TRP A 133 -9.61 -0.79 20.93
C TRP A 133 -9.61 0.27 22.04
N VAL A 134 -8.44 0.68 22.51
CA VAL A 134 -8.33 1.77 23.51
C VAL A 134 -9.00 3.03 22.96
N GLN A 135 -8.69 3.41 21.71
CA GLN A 135 -9.31 4.56 21.03
C GLN A 135 -10.83 4.39 20.92
N ALA A 136 -11.30 3.22 20.45
CA ALA A 136 -12.73 2.92 20.32
C ALA A 136 -13.47 3.05 21.65
N SER A 137 -12.90 2.51 22.73
CA SER A 137 -13.51 2.49 24.05
C SER A 137 -13.77 3.88 24.61
N GLN A 138 -12.90 4.85 24.27
CA GLN A 138 -13.01 6.23 24.68
C GLN A 138 -13.95 7.01 23.76
N LEU A 139 -13.85 6.83 22.44
CA LEU A 139 -14.77 7.44 21.48
C LEU A 139 -16.23 7.04 21.75
N LEU A 140 -16.49 5.78 22.14
CA LEU A 140 -17.83 5.32 22.52
C LEU A 140 -18.42 5.98 23.77
N ARG A 141 -17.58 6.58 24.61
CA ARG A 141 -17.98 7.31 25.83
C ARG A 141 -18.13 8.81 25.56
N ASP A 142 -17.58 9.31 24.46
CA ASP A 142 -17.74 10.70 24.04
C ASP A 142 -19.14 10.93 23.45
N ALA A 143 -19.68 12.13 23.65
CA ALA A 143 -21.03 12.48 23.26
C ALA A 143 -21.22 12.51 21.73
N ASP A 144 -20.18 12.87 20.97
CA ASP A 144 -20.23 12.96 19.51
C ASP A 144 -19.46 11.83 18.79
N ASN A 145 -18.94 10.87 19.55
CA ASN A 145 -18.03 9.81 19.07
C ASN A 145 -16.80 10.36 18.34
N ALA A 146 -16.30 11.54 18.70
CA ALA A 146 -15.11 12.14 18.14
C ALA A 146 -14.20 12.71 19.23
N MET A 147 -12.90 12.60 19.05
CA MET A 147 -11.92 13.12 20.01
C MET A 147 -10.69 13.66 19.29
N PRO A 148 -10.05 14.74 19.79
CA PRO A 148 -8.74 15.15 19.30
C PRO A 148 -7.72 14.03 19.48
N ALA A 149 -6.86 13.87 18.48
CA ALA A 149 -5.75 12.94 18.53
C ALA A 149 -4.43 13.67 18.81
N LEU A 150 -3.51 12.96 19.46
CA LEU A 150 -2.12 13.35 19.63
C LEU A 150 -1.26 12.45 18.73
N PRO A 151 -0.34 13.02 17.93
CA PRO A 151 0.10 14.43 17.96
C PRO A 151 -0.79 15.43 17.20
N GLY A 152 -1.80 14.97 16.46
CA GLY A 152 -2.75 15.85 15.79
C GLY A 152 -3.92 15.10 15.16
N GLY A 153 -4.83 15.85 14.53
CA GLY A 153 -6.02 15.31 13.88
C GLY A 153 -7.21 15.08 14.83
N THR A 154 -8.25 14.46 14.32
CA THR A 154 -9.46 14.14 15.08
C THR A 154 -9.88 12.73 14.73
N LEU A 155 -9.93 11.85 15.73
CA LEU A 155 -10.48 10.51 15.58
C LEU A 155 -12.00 10.59 15.61
N ARG A 156 -12.64 9.76 14.79
CA ARG A 156 -14.09 9.60 14.75
C ARG A 156 -14.42 8.13 14.79
N LEU A 157 -15.54 7.78 15.42
CA LEU A 157 -16.05 6.43 15.47
C LEU A 157 -17.47 6.35 14.91
N ALA A 158 -17.72 5.32 14.09
CA ALA A 158 -19.05 4.92 13.68
C ALA A 158 -19.35 3.50 14.20
N LYS A 159 -20.54 3.30 14.77
CA LYS A 159 -21.05 1.98 15.15
C LYS A 159 -21.67 1.31 13.92
N GLY A 160 -21.33 0.05 13.70
CA GLY A 160 -21.86 -0.76 12.61
C GLY A 160 -22.82 -1.85 13.09
N GLU A 161 -22.88 -2.93 12.32
CA GLU A 161 -23.78 -4.06 12.57
C GLU A 161 -23.37 -4.90 13.79
N ALA A 162 -24.36 -5.53 14.42
CA ALA A 162 -24.18 -6.53 15.46
C ALA A 162 -24.50 -7.94 14.94
N PHE A 163 -23.72 -8.94 15.36
CA PHE A 163 -23.87 -10.31 14.89
C PHE A 163 -23.43 -11.34 15.94
N GLN A 164 -23.98 -12.56 15.85
CA GLN A 164 -23.60 -13.67 16.72
C GLN A 164 -22.36 -14.38 16.19
N VAL A 165 -21.41 -14.70 17.06
CA VAL A 165 -20.21 -15.51 16.80
C VAL A 165 -20.21 -16.74 17.68
N LYS A 166 -19.58 -17.82 17.21
CA LYS A 166 -19.46 -19.07 17.96
C LYS A 166 -18.00 -19.45 18.12
N GLY A 167 -17.63 -19.93 19.31
CA GLY A 167 -16.28 -20.37 19.57
C GLY A 167 -16.18 -21.21 20.84
N GLU A 168 -14.96 -21.59 21.19
CA GLU A 168 -14.66 -22.36 22.40
C GLU A 168 -15.09 -21.62 23.68
N GLY A 169 -15.13 -20.29 23.63
CA GLY A 169 -15.62 -19.44 24.72
C GLY A 169 -17.15 -19.30 24.80
N GLY A 170 -17.91 -20.02 23.96
CA GLY A 170 -19.37 -19.94 23.87
C GLY A 170 -19.87 -19.05 22.73
N ASP A 171 -21.18 -18.81 22.71
CA ASP A 171 -21.83 -17.91 21.75
C ASP A 171 -21.76 -16.47 22.29
N LEU A 172 -21.32 -15.52 21.47
CA LEU A 172 -21.26 -14.09 21.84
C LEU A 172 -21.92 -13.22 20.76
N GLN A 173 -22.59 -12.15 21.19
CA GLN A 173 -23.00 -11.08 20.29
C GLN A 173 -21.88 -10.04 20.21
N VAL A 174 -21.41 -9.73 19.01
CA VAL A 174 -20.36 -8.70 18.79
C VAL A 174 -20.90 -7.58 17.92
N THR A 175 -20.35 -6.37 18.08
CA THR A 175 -20.71 -5.18 17.29
C THR A 175 -19.49 -4.65 16.58
N THR A 176 -19.63 -4.37 15.28
CA THR A 176 -18.56 -3.73 14.48
C THR A 176 -18.45 -2.25 14.80
N LEU A 177 -17.23 -1.73 14.79
CA LEU A 177 -16.90 -0.32 14.95
C LEU A 177 -15.91 0.08 13.85
N THR A 178 -16.04 1.31 13.36
CA THR A 178 -15.16 1.90 12.35
C THR A 178 -14.50 3.13 12.94
N ILE A 179 -13.17 3.21 12.91
CA ILE A 179 -12.40 4.40 13.35
C ILE A 179 -11.78 5.08 12.13
N SER A 180 -11.87 6.41 12.04
CA SER A 180 -11.28 7.20 10.95
C SER A 180 -10.74 8.55 11.42
N GLY A 181 -10.11 9.30 10.50
CA GLY A 181 -9.82 10.73 10.64
C GLY A 181 -8.34 11.13 10.79
N VAL A 182 -7.44 10.17 10.98
CA VAL A 182 -5.98 10.43 11.11
C VAL A 182 -5.13 9.67 10.09
N ASP A 183 -5.74 8.76 9.33
CA ASP A 183 -5.10 7.91 8.32
C ASP A 183 -5.87 7.99 6.99
N LEU A 184 -5.33 7.40 5.92
CA LEU A 184 -5.98 7.38 4.60
C LEU A 184 -7.29 6.60 4.61
N ASN A 185 -7.31 5.48 5.34
CA ASN A 185 -8.41 4.55 5.37
C ASN A 185 -8.93 4.30 6.79
N PRO A 186 -10.23 4.03 6.96
CA PRO A 186 -10.76 3.63 8.25
C PRO A 186 -10.22 2.26 8.72
N SER A 187 -10.15 2.08 10.03
CA SER A 187 -9.87 0.79 10.67
C SER A 187 -11.16 0.14 11.18
N TYR A 188 -11.29 -1.18 10.99
CA TYR A 188 -12.46 -1.95 11.40
C TYR A 188 -12.13 -2.88 12.57
N LEU A 189 -12.97 -2.85 13.59
CA LEU A 189 -12.88 -3.72 14.76
C LEU A 189 -14.26 -4.23 15.16
N ALA A 190 -14.29 -5.28 15.97
CA ALA A 190 -15.48 -5.79 16.61
C ALA A 190 -15.28 -5.87 18.12
N VAL A 191 -16.31 -5.54 18.88
CA VAL A 191 -16.33 -5.60 20.35
C VAL A 191 -17.48 -6.47 20.85
N ASP A 192 -17.29 -7.11 21.99
CA ASP A 192 -18.34 -7.89 22.67
C ASP A 192 -19.31 -6.97 23.46
N PRO A 193 -20.36 -7.50 24.11
CA PRO A 193 -21.35 -6.67 24.83
C PRO A 193 -20.77 -5.95 26.05
N ALA A 194 -19.62 -6.41 26.57
CA ALA A 194 -18.88 -5.73 27.63
C ALA A 194 -17.96 -4.63 27.08
N GLY A 195 -17.93 -4.43 25.76
CA GLY A 195 -17.08 -3.45 25.08
C GLY A 195 -15.61 -3.89 24.98
N LYS A 196 -15.30 -5.16 25.20
CA LYS A 196 -13.93 -5.70 25.07
C LYS A 196 -13.62 -6.03 23.63
N LEU A 197 -12.35 -5.93 23.25
CA LEU A 197 -11.91 -6.27 21.90
C LEU A 197 -12.24 -7.72 21.59
N PHE A 198 -12.98 -7.93 20.50
CA PHE A 198 -13.24 -9.26 19.96
C PHE A 198 -12.35 -9.53 18.75
N ALA A 199 -12.29 -8.59 17.80
CA ALA A 199 -11.45 -8.73 16.62
C ALA A 199 -11.00 -7.37 16.06
N PHE A 200 -9.81 -7.35 15.45
CA PHE A 200 -9.42 -6.38 14.43
C PHE A 200 -9.49 -7.07 13.07
N MET A 201 -10.09 -6.41 12.08
CA MET A 201 -10.50 -7.04 10.83
C MET A 201 -9.99 -6.25 9.65
N THR A 202 -9.33 -6.94 8.72
CA THR A 202 -8.99 -6.41 7.40
C THR A 202 -9.45 -7.42 6.32
N PRO A 203 -9.49 -7.02 5.04
CA PRO A 203 -9.73 -7.96 3.94
C PRO A 203 -8.61 -9.00 3.76
N GLU A 204 -7.42 -8.80 4.34
CA GLU A 204 -6.25 -9.67 4.13
C GLU A 204 -5.95 -10.59 5.33
N PHE A 205 -6.09 -10.05 6.54
CA PHE A 205 -5.81 -10.74 7.79
C PHE A 205 -6.73 -10.30 8.92
N VAL A 206 -6.84 -11.15 9.93
CA VAL A 206 -7.67 -10.89 11.12
C VAL A 206 -6.84 -11.15 12.37
N VAL A 207 -7.03 -10.31 13.39
CA VAL A 207 -6.60 -10.58 14.76
C VAL A 207 -7.85 -10.83 15.58
N VAL A 208 -8.09 -12.08 15.97
CA VAL A 208 -9.35 -12.53 16.60
C VAL A 208 -9.07 -13.15 17.96
N ARG A 209 -9.98 -12.95 18.91
CA ARG A 209 -9.91 -13.55 20.25
C ARG A 209 -9.72 -15.06 20.14
N LYS A 210 -8.79 -15.59 20.94
CA LYS A 210 -8.44 -17.02 20.97
C LYS A 210 -9.67 -17.87 21.28
N GLY A 211 -9.84 -18.98 20.56
CA GLY A 211 -11.02 -19.85 20.61
C GLY A 211 -12.12 -19.47 19.61
N TYR A 212 -11.97 -18.37 18.86
CA TYR A 212 -12.90 -17.93 17.80
C TYR A 212 -12.24 -17.87 16.42
N GLU A 213 -11.13 -18.58 16.22
CA GLU A 213 -10.39 -18.63 14.94
C GLU A 213 -11.28 -19.09 13.77
N GLY A 214 -12.31 -19.90 14.06
CA GLY A 214 -13.30 -20.34 13.06
C GLY A 214 -14.14 -19.22 12.43
N GLU A 215 -14.18 -18.03 13.04
CA GLU A 215 -14.89 -16.87 12.50
C GLU A 215 -14.05 -16.03 11.51
N GLU A 216 -12.77 -16.38 11.28
CA GLU A 216 -11.85 -15.59 10.44
C GLU A 216 -12.46 -15.23 9.08
N ALA A 217 -12.95 -16.21 8.33
CA ALA A 217 -13.46 -15.99 6.98
C ALA A 217 -14.65 -15.02 6.97
N ARG A 218 -15.50 -15.09 8.00
CA ARG A 218 -16.64 -14.18 8.14
C ARG A 218 -16.19 -12.78 8.50
N LEU A 219 -15.26 -12.64 9.44
CA LEU A 219 -14.71 -11.34 9.87
C LEU A 219 -14.02 -10.63 8.71
N ARG A 220 -13.23 -11.36 7.92
CA ARG A 220 -12.60 -10.87 6.68
C ARG A 220 -13.66 -10.42 5.66
N GLY A 221 -14.72 -11.19 5.46
CA GLY A 221 -15.84 -10.83 4.58
C GLY A 221 -16.60 -9.58 5.04
N ILE A 222 -16.75 -9.36 6.36
CA ILE A 222 -17.34 -8.14 6.91
C ILE A 222 -16.43 -6.94 6.62
N ALA A 223 -15.13 -7.05 6.88
CA ALA A 223 -14.17 -5.98 6.59
C ALA A 223 -14.13 -5.63 5.10
N GLU A 224 -14.15 -6.64 4.23
CA GLU A 224 -14.24 -6.44 2.78
C GLU A 224 -15.53 -5.70 2.40
N ARG A 225 -16.68 -6.11 2.92
CA ARG A 225 -17.97 -5.46 2.64
C ARG A 225 -17.99 -4.00 3.09
N LEU A 226 -17.50 -3.70 4.29
CA LEU A 226 -17.42 -2.34 4.81
C LEU A 226 -16.48 -1.46 3.97
N SER A 227 -15.30 -1.99 3.64
CA SER A 227 -14.35 -1.30 2.75
C SER A 227 -14.96 -1.04 1.36
N THR A 228 -15.59 -2.06 0.77
CA THR A 228 -16.24 -1.95 -0.55
C THR A 228 -17.32 -0.89 -0.56
N GLN A 229 -18.19 -0.87 0.45
CA GLN A 229 -19.30 0.09 0.50
C GLN A 229 -18.79 1.53 0.49
N ARG A 230 -17.70 1.82 1.23
CA ARG A 230 -17.07 3.14 1.22
C ARG A 230 -16.67 3.56 -0.20
N TYR A 231 -16.04 2.67 -0.96
CA TYR A 231 -15.62 2.99 -2.33
C TYR A 231 -16.77 3.07 -3.34
N VAL A 232 -17.84 2.30 -3.14
CA VAL A 232 -19.09 2.44 -3.91
C VAL A 232 -19.72 3.81 -3.68
N ASP A 233 -19.79 4.25 -2.42
CA ASP A 233 -20.33 5.56 -2.05
C ASP A 233 -19.47 6.68 -2.64
N MET A 234 -18.13 6.55 -2.56
CA MET A 234 -17.21 7.51 -3.15
C MET A 234 -17.31 7.55 -4.68
N GLN A 235 -17.40 6.39 -5.34
CA GLN A 235 -17.59 6.32 -6.79
C GLN A 235 -18.88 7.00 -7.23
N THR A 236 -19.96 6.80 -6.47
CA THR A 236 -21.26 7.44 -6.73
C THR A 236 -21.19 8.95 -6.60
N ARG A 237 -20.44 9.45 -5.61
CA ARG A 237 -20.33 10.90 -5.31
C ARG A 237 -19.35 11.64 -6.20
N PHE A 238 -18.24 11.01 -6.57
CA PHE A 238 -17.09 11.68 -7.20
C PHE A 238 -16.79 11.22 -8.62
N GLY A 239 -17.46 10.16 -9.10
CA GLY A 239 -17.40 9.71 -10.48
C GLY A 239 -18.43 10.44 -11.34
N HIS A 240 -18.04 11.56 -11.95
CA HIS A 240 -18.94 12.40 -12.73
C HIS A 240 -19.19 11.81 -14.13
N ARG A 241 -20.43 11.37 -14.36
CA ARG A 241 -20.92 10.88 -15.65
C ARG A 241 -21.99 11.81 -16.18
N TYR A 242 -21.67 12.57 -17.22
CA TYR A 242 -22.58 13.62 -17.72
C TYR A 242 -23.67 13.12 -18.69
N GLY A 243 -23.55 11.90 -19.23
CA GLY A 243 -24.51 11.35 -20.20
C GLY A 243 -24.61 12.11 -21.54
N LYS A 244 -23.76 13.11 -21.75
CA LYS A 244 -23.66 13.96 -22.93
C LYS A 244 -22.19 14.06 -23.35
N PRO A 245 -21.88 14.51 -24.58
CA PRO A 245 -20.49 14.75 -24.95
C PRO A 245 -19.84 15.81 -24.04
N VAL A 246 -18.58 15.61 -23.67
CA VAL A 246 -17.81 16.49 -22.79
C VAL A 246 -16.70 17.14 -23.60
N ARG A 247 -16.67 18.47 -23.63
CA ARG A 247 -15.61 19.26 -24.25
C ARG A 247 -14.68 19.83 -23.18
N ILE A 248 -13.43 19.42 -23.22
CA ILE A 248 -12.35 20.01 -22.44
C ILE A 248 -11.72 21.11 -23.30
N THR A 249 -11.96 22.37 -22.96
CA THR A 249 -11.50 23.53 -23.72
C THR A 249 -10.21 24.11 -23.16
N ASN A 250 -9.48 24.89 -23.96
CA ASN A 250 -8.33 25.68 -23.52
C ASN A 250 -7.24 24.82 -22.85
N VAL A 251 -6.81 23.76 -23.54
CA VAL A 251 -5.75 22.86 -23.08
C VAL A 251 -4.65 22.71 -24.12
N ARG A 252 -3.45 22.34 -23.67
CA ARG A 252 -2.41 21.74 -24.52
C ARG A 252 -2.40 20.25 -24.30
N LEU A 253 -2.03 19.46 -25.31
CA LEU A 253 -1.84 18.02 -25.15
C LEU A 253 -0.35 17.72 -25.10
N PHE A 254 0.07 16.87 -24.18
CA PHE A 254 1.34 16.17 -24.35
C PHE A 254 1.17 15.08 -25.42
N ASP A 255 1.82 15.26 -26.57
CA ASP A 255 1.91 14.24 -27.61
C ASP A 255 3.15 13.36 -27.33
N PRO A 256 2.97 12.10 -26.88
CA PRO A 256 4.09 11.23 -26.56
C PRO A 256 4.88 10.78 -27.79
N ALA A 257 4.29 10.78 -29.00
CA ALA A 257 5.02 10.44 -30.21
C ALA A 257 5.95 11.57 -30.63
N ALA A 258 5.47 12.81 -30.56
CA ALA A 258 6.26 14.01 -30.83
C ALA A 258 7.18 14.41 -29.67
N MET A 259 6.94 13.90 -28.46
CA MET A 259 7.61 14.30 -27.21
C MET A 259 7.52 15.82 -26.95
N ALA A 260 6.38 16.42 -27.30
CA ALA A 260 6.17 17.86 -27.24
C ALA A 260 4.72 18.20 -26.87
N LEU A 261 4.51 19.45 -26.46
CA LEU A 261 3.17 19.99 -26.27
C LEU A 261 2.59 20.51 -27.59
N THR A 262 1.29 20.30 -27.80
CA THR A 262 0.56 20.90 -28.93
C THR A 262 0.36 22.41 -28.72
N ALA A 263 -0.10 23.08 -29.78
CA ALA A 263 -0.80 24.36 -29.62
C ALA A 263 -2.09 24.17 -28.77
N PRO A 264 -2.67 25.26 -28.24
CA PRO A 264 -3.96 25.18 -27.53
C PRO A 264 -5.07 24.59 -28.40
N VAL A 265 -5.82 23.63 -27.86
CA VAL A 265 -6.89 22.88 -28.51
C VAL A 265 -8.07 22.66 -27.56
N SER A 266 -9.15 22.09 -28.10
CA SER A 266 -10.21 21.44 -27.35
C SER A 266 -10.21 19.94 -27.60
N VAL A 267 -10.53 19.14 -26.57
CA VAL A 267 -10.73 17.69 -26.68
C VAL A 267 -12.20 17.39 -26.42
N VAL A 268 -12.83 16.64 -27.33
CA VAL A 268 -14.24 16.22 -27.19
C VAL A 268 -14.28 14.73 -26.89
N VAL A 269 -15.02 14.37 -25.86
CA VAL A 269 -15.25 12.99 -25.41
C VAL A 269 -16.72 12.67 -25.55
N SER A 270 -17.03 11.50 -26.10
CA SER A 270 -18.40 10.99 -26.22
C SER A 270 -18.43 9.53 -25.76
N GLY A 271 -19.25 9.24 -24.75
CA GLY A 271 -19.18 7.96 -24.05
C GLY A 271 -17.78 7.76 -23.46
N GLU A 272 -17.13 6.66 -23.78
CA GLU A 272 -15.81 6.32 -23.24
C GLU A 272 -14.63 6.76 -24.12
N ARG A 273 -14.90 7.39 -25.28
CA ARG A 273 -13.89 7.64 -26.32
C ARG A 273 -13.73 9.10 -26.65
N ILE A 274 -12.52 9.46 -27.05
CA ILE A 274 -12.21 10.77 -27.63
C ILE A 274 -12.82 10.79 -29.04
N SER A 275 -13.80 11.66 -29.26
CA SER A 275 -14.48 11.81 -30.55
C SER A 275 -13.75 12.79 -31.48
N ALA A 276 -13.10 13.81 -30.91
CA ALA A 276 -12.33 14.80 -31.67
C ALA A 276 -11.25 15.51 -30.83
N VAL A 277 -10.22 15.99 -31.52
CA VAL A 277 -9.27 17.00 -31.03
C VAL A 277 -9.35 18.15 -32.03
N GLU A 278 -9.72 19.33 -31.56
CA GLU A 278 -10.18 20.43 -32.41
C GLU A 278 -9.42 21.74 -32.08
N PRO A 279 -9.24 22.65 -33.06
CA PRO A 279 -8.80 24.01 -32.79
C PRO A 279 -9.65 24.70 -31.71
N LEU A 280 -9.05 25.61 -30.94
CA LEU A 280 -9.72 26.27 -29.81
C LEU A 280 -10.97 27.07 -30.21
N ASP A 281 -10.99 27.62 -31.42
CA ASP A 281 -12.08 28.41 -32.00
C ASP A 281 -13.17 27.55 -32.70
N SER A 282 -13.05 26.23 -32.62
CA SER A 282 -14.06 25.33 -33.17
C SER A 282 -15.37 25.47 -32.40
N PRO A 283 -16.52 25.58 -33.09
CA PRO A 283 -17.81 25.81 -32.43
C PRO A 283 -18.20 24.59 -31.59
N ALA A 284 -18.66 24.83 -30.36
CA ALA A 284 -19.23 23.78 -29.53
C ALA A 284 -20.54 23.27 -30.13
N THR A 285 -20.77 21.95 -30.08
CA THR A 285 -22.07 21.37 -30.44
C THR A 285 -23.08 21.65 -29.33
N PRO A 286 -24.35 22.01 -29.64
CA PRO A 286 -25.38 22.15 -28.62
C PRO A 286 -25.53 20.89 -27.77
N GLY A 287 -25.61 21.06 -26.44
CA GLY A 287 -25.78 19.95 -25.49
C GLY A 287 -24.48 19.34 -24.95
N GLU A 288 -23.32 19.89 -25.29
CA GLU A 288 -22.04 19.51 -24.68
C GLU A 288 -21.91 20.04 -23.23
N VAL A 289 -21.33 19.22 -22.35
CA VAL A 289 -20.78 19.70 -21.07
C VAL A 289 -19.41 20.29 -21.36
N ARG A 290 -19.11 21.47 -20.81
CA ARG A 290 -17.82 22.13 -20.99
C ARG A 290 -17.02 22.11 -19.70
N ILE A 291 -15.75 21.73 -19.82
CA ILE A 291 -14.74 21.84 -18.77
C ILE A 291 -13.66 22.81 -19.27
N ASP A 292 -13.39 23.89 -18.55
CA ASP A 292 -12.30 24.81 -18.89
C ASP A 292 -10.97 24.34 -18.30
N GLY A 293 -10.04 23.97 -19.16
CA GLY A 293 -8.71 23.53 -18.76
C GLY A 293 -7.76 24.65 -18.34
N GLY A 294 -8.16 25.92 -18.47
CA GLY A 294 -7.41 27.07 -17.94
C GLY A 294 -6.03 27.27 -18.56
N GLY A 295 -5.79 26.75 -19.76
CA GLY A 295 -4.49 26.76 -20.43
C GLY A 295 -3.54 25.66 -19.94
N GLY A 296 -4.02 24.73 -19.11
CA GLY A 296 -3.26 23.59 -18.59
C GLY A 296 -2.91 22.55 -19.65
N THR A 297 -2.29 21.46 -19.19
CA THR A 297 -1.82 20.37 -20.05
C THR A 297 -2.60 19.09 -19.75
N LEU A 298 -3.18 18.48 -20.80
CA LEU A 298 -3.67 17.11 -20.76
C LEU A 298 -2.52 16.14 -21.08
N ILE A 299 -2.37 15.14 -20.22
CA ILE A 299 -1.38 14.06 -20.36
C ILE A 299 -2.16 12.75 -20.49
N PRO A 300 -1.81 11.84 -21.42
CA PRO A 300 -2.42 10.52 -21.46
C PRO A 300 -2.28 9.83 -20.10
N GLY A 301 -3.26 9.01 -19.72
CA GLY A 301 -3.25 8.33 -18.44
C GLY A 301 -1.97 7.50 -18.23
N LEU A 302 -1.40 7.60 -17.03
CA LEU A 302 -0.15 6.92 -16.68
C LEU A 302 -0.39 5.42 -16.47
N THR A 303 0.67 4.63 -16.65
CA THR A 303 0.69 3.20 -16.37
C THR A 303 1.70 2.86 -15.29
N ASP A 304 1.24 2.26 -14.18
CA ASP A 304 2.13 1.60 -13.21
C ASP A 304 2.35 0.14 -13.66
N MET A 305 3.59 -0.21 -13.96
CA MET A 305 3.95 -1.55 -14.45
C MET A 305 4.26 -2.53 -13.31
N HIS A 306 4.16 -2.09 -12.05
CA HIS A 306 4.29 -2.94 -10.86
C HIS A 306 3.38 -2.47 -9.71
N GLY A 307 2.09 -2.77 -9.85
CA GLY A 307 1.13 -2.60 -8.77
C GLY A 307 0.82 -3.91 -8.04
N HIS A 308 0.29 -3.76 -6.83
CA HIS A 308 -0.44 -4.79 -6.10
C HIS A 308 -1.77 -4.16 -5.69
N LEU A 309 -2.81 -4.40 -6.47
CA LEU A 309 -4.06 -3.67 -6.35
C LEU A 309 -4.94 -4.21 -5.24
N ASP A 310 -5.52 -3.27 -4.51
CA ASP A 310 -6.64 -3.45 -3.60
C ASP A 310 -7.65 -2.33 -3.85
N GLN A 311 -8.73 -2.30 -3.07
CA GLN A 311 -9.76 -1.25 -3.23
C GLN A 311 -9.23 0.15 -2.90
N ASP A 312 -8.26 0.23 -1.98
CA ASP A 312 -7.69 1.49 -1.50
C ASP A 312 -6.83 2.14 -2.58
N SER A 313 -5.88 1.37 -3.12
CA SER A 313 -5.01 1.78 -4.19
C SER A 313 -5.77 1.99 -5.51
N ALA A 314 -6.88 1.29 -5.78
CA ALA A 314 -7.64 1.44 -7.02
C ALA A 314 -8.13 2.89 -7.25
N MET A 315 -8.86 3.46 -6.28
CA MET A 315 -9.35 4.85 -6.37
C MET A 315 -8.19 5.86 -6.31
N LEU A 316 -7.22 5.66 -5.41
CA LEU A 316 -6.08 6.59 -5.27
C LEU A 316 -5.23 6.65 -6.54
N ASN A 317 -5.06 5.53 -7.27
CA ASN A 317 -4.39 5.52 -8.57
C ASN A 317 -5.15 6.37 -9.60
N ILE A 318 -6.47 6.24 -9.67
CA ILE A 318 -7.29 7.09 -10.55
C ILE A 318 -7.13 8.56 -10.18
N LEU A 319 -7.22 8.94 -8.91
CA LEU A 319 -7.07 10.34 -8.49
C LEU A 319 -5.67 10.90 -8.77
N ALA A 320 -4.66 10.04 -8.83
CA ALA A 320 -3.29 10.37 -9.21
C ALA A 320 -3.02 10.24 -10.72
N GLY A 321 -4.05 10.06 -11.57
CA GLY A 321 -3.89 10.03 -13.04
C GLY A 321 -3.33 8.72 -13.61
N ILE A 322 -3.25 7.66 -12.80
CA ILE A 322 -2.90 6.30 -13.24
C ILE A 322 -4.17 5.59 -13.69
N THR A 323 -4.28 5.33 -14.99
CA THR A 323 -5.47 4.72 -15.60
C THR A 323 -5.26 3.25 -16.00
N THR A 324 -4.01 2.77 -15.95
CA THR A 324 -3.66 1.37 -16.19
C THR A 324 -2.65 0.92 -15.13
N VAL A 325 -2.82 -0.28 -14.61
CA VAL A 325 -1.87 -0.92 -13.69
C VAL A 325 -1.62 -2.35 -14.15
N ARG A 326 -0.36 -2.74 -14.25
CA ARG A 326 0.00 -4.17 -14.31
C ARG A 326 0.12 -4.69 -12.89
N ASP A 327 -0.86 -5.49 -12.47
CA ASP A 327 -0.82 -6.16 -11.18
C ASP A 327 0.20 -7.31 -11.28
N MET A 328 1.24 -7.23 -10.45
CA MET A 328 2.39 -8.14 -10.47
C MET A 328 2.22 -9.30 -9.48
N GLY A 329 0.99 -9.65 -9.14
CA GLY A 329 0.65 -10.84 -8.39
C GLY A 329 -0.19 -10.53 -7.16
N ASN A 330 -1.32 -11.21 -7.07
CA ASN A 330 -2.34 -11.00 -6.05
C ASN A 330 -3.05 -12.33 -5.78
N ASP A 331 -3.87 -12.38 -4.73
CA ASP A 331 -4.81 -13.50 -4.61
C ASP A 331 -5.77 -13.44 -5.80
N ASN A 332 -5.82 -14.53 -6.58
CA ASN A 332 -6.54 -14.52 -7.85
C ASN A 332 -8.04 -14.25 -7.68
N ALA A 333 -8.66 -14.79 -6.63
CA ALA A 333 -10.10 -14.63 -6.40
C ALA A 333 -10.42 -13.21 -5.89
N VAL A 334 -9.57 -12.65 -5.03
CA VAL A 334 -9.70 -11.26 -4.58
C VAL A 334 -9.54 -10.30 -5.76
N LEU A 335 -8.53 -10.52 -6.60
CA LEU A 335 -8.30 -9.69 -7.78
C LEU A 335 -9.43 -9.82 -8.81
N ASP A 336 -9.95 -11.04 -9.05
CA ASP A 336 -11.12 -11.25 -9.92
C ASP A 336 -12.30 -10.38 -9.46
N GLN A 337 -12.63 -10.44 -8.18
CA GLN A 337 -13.75 -9.66 -7.61
C GLN A 337 -13.50 -8.15 -7.65
N LEU A 338 -12.25 -7.71 -7.45
CA LEU A 338 -11.88 -6.30 -7.56
C LEU A 338 -12.05 -5.79 -9.00
N VAL A 339 -11.51 -6.52 -9.98
CA VAL A 339 -11.62 -6.19 -11.42
C VAL A 339 -13.07 -6.16 -11.86
N ASP A 340 -13.87 -7.16 -11.49
CA ASP A 340 -15.30 -7.21 -11.82
C ASP A 340 -16.06 -5.97 -11.30
N ARG A 341 -15.78 -5.53 -10.07
CA ARG A 341 -16.38 -4.31 -9.49
C ARG A 341 -15.97 -3.05 -10.27
N MET A 342 -14.70 -2.95 -10.65
CA MET A 342 -14.18 -1.81 -11.42
C MET A 342 -14.77 -1.77 -12.85
N ASP A 343 -14.87 -2.92 -13.51
CA ASP A 343 -15.39 -3.02 -14.88
C ASP A 343 -16.89 -2.75 -14.96
N ARG A 344 -17.65 -3.13 -13.92
CA ARG A 344 -19.07 -2.72 -13.77
C ARG A 344 -19.23 -1.25 -13.36
N GLY A 345 -18.15 -0.56 -13.02
CA GLY A 345 -18.15 0.83 -12.57
C GLY A 345 -18.76 1.03 -11.18
N GLU A 346 -18.83 -0.03 -10.37
CA GLU A 346 -19.29 0.02 -8.97
C GLU A 346 -18.29 0.75 -8.08
N ILE A 347 -16.99 0.58 -8.35
CA ILE A 347 -15.89 1.33 -7.72
C ILE A 347 -14.98 1.94 -8.80
N ALA A 348 -14.29 3.02 -8.47
CA ALA A 348 -13.24 3.56 -9.34
C ALA A 348 -12.02 2.64 -9.37
N GLY A 349 -11.38 2.55 -10.52
CA GLY A 349 -10.04 2.01 -10.59
C GLY A 349 -9.47 1.91 -12.01
N PRO A 350 -8.15 1.67 -12.11
CA PRO A 350 -7.44 1.56 -13.37
C PRO A 350 -7.84 0.28 -14.13
N ARG A 351 -7.53 0.22 -15.42
CA ARG A 351 -7.53 -1.06 -16.15
C ARG A 351 -6.40 -1.93 -15.63
N VAL A 352 -6.67 -3.22 -15.45
CA VAL A 352 -5.70 -4.14 -14.85
C VAL A 352 -5.13 -5.07 -15.91
N VAL A 353 -3.80 -5.09 -16.02
CA VAL A 353 -3.06 -6.13 -16.75
C VAL A 353 -2.57 -7.15 -15.74
N ARG A 354 -3.08 -8.38 -15.81
CA ARG A 354 -2.91 -9.37 -14.75
C ARG A 354 -1.65 -10.19 -14.96
N SER A 355 -0.81 -10.29 -13.93
CA SER A 355 0.30 -11.23 -13.88
C SER A 355 -0.02 -12.37 -12.93
N GLY A 356 0.17 -13.61 -13.36
CA GLY A 356 0.01 -14.76 -12.50
C GLY A 356 1.10 -14.77 -11.43
N PHE A 357 0.84 -15.31 -10.25
CA PHE A 357 1.84 -15.45 -9.19
C PHE A 357 2.03 -16.94 -8.88
N ILE A 358 3.24 -17.46 -9.12
CA ILE A 358 3.61 -18.86 -8.86
C ILE A 358 4.81 -18.89 -7.92
N GLU A 359 4.65 -19.57 -6.78
CA GLU A 359 5.65 -19.66 -5.73
C GLU A 359 5.92 -21.11 -5.31
N GLY A 360 7.17 -21.44 -4.99
CA GLY A 360 7.55 -22.75 -4.48
C GLY A 360 7.23 -22.93 -2.99
N LYS A 361 6.72 -24.10 -2.59
CA LYS A 361 6.50 -24.44 -1.18
C LYS A 361 7.82 -24.44 -0.41
N SER A 362 7.93 -23.63 0.63
CA SER A 362 9.09 -23.58 1.53
C SER A 362 8.71 -22.94 2.86
N GLN A 363 9.55 -23.02 3.90
CA GLN A 363 9.31 -22.29 5.16
C GLN A 363 9.30 -20.74 5.00
N PHE A 364 9.71 -20.21 3.84
CA PHE A 364 9.79 -18.78 3.56
C PHE A 364 8.80 -18.30 2.49
N ASN A 365 7.91 -19.17 1.99
CA ASN A 365 7.09 -18.84 0.84
C ASN A 365 6.11 -17.68 1.11
N ALA A 366 5.83 -16.90 0.07
CA ALA A 366 4.67 -16.01 0.05
C ALA A 366 3.37 -16.81 -0.14
N ASN A 367 2.22 -16.31 0.34
CA ASN A 367 0.94 -17.02 0.27
C ASN A 367 -0.10 -16.29 -0.61
N ASN A 368 0.35 -15.50 -1.60
CA ASN A 368 -0.52 -14.62 -2.38
C ASN A 368 -0.98 -15.24 -3.72
N GLY A 369 -0.52 -16.44 -4.10
CA GLY A 369 -0.86 -17.05 -5.39
C GLY A 369 -0.81 -18.57 -5.34
N ILE A 370 -0.47 -19.21 -6.47
CA ILE A 370 -0.44 -20.68 -6.54
C ILE A 370 0.86 -21.20 -5.95
N LEU A 371 0.75 -22.03 -4.90
CA LEU A 371 1.88 -22.71 -4.26
C LEU A 371 2.12 -24.09 -4.84
N VAL A 372 3.34 -24.33 -5.34
CA VAL A 372 3.72 -25.56 -6.04
C VAL A 372 4.85 -26.29 -5.32
N GLY A 373 4.75 -27.62 -5.24
CA GLY A 373 5.70 -28.50 -4.57
C GLY A 373 6.57 -29.33 -5.52
N ASN A 374 6.26 -29.34 -6.82
CA ASN A 374 6.98 -30.07 -7.85
C ASN A 374 6.77 -29.44 -9.24
N GLN A 375 7.54 -29.90 -10.24
CA GLN A 375 7.47 -29.38 -11.60
C GLN A 375 6.09 -29.58 -12.26
N ALA A 376 5.41 -30.71 -12.01
CA ALA A 376 4.10 -30.95 -12.61
C ALA A 376 3.07 -29.92 -12.12
N GLU A 377 3.02 -29.68 -10.81
CA GLU A 377 2.20 -28.62 -10.21
C GLU A 377 2.57 -27.23 -10.76
N ALA A 378 3.86 -26.95 -10.98
CA ALA A 378 4.31 -25.69 -11.57
C ALA A 378 3.79 -25.50 -13.00
N LEU A 379 3.85 -26.54 -13.84
CA LEU A 379 3.32 -26.50 -15.20
C LEU A 379 1.79 -26.40 -15.23
N ASP A 380 1.10 -27.06 -14.31
CA ASP A 380 -0.35 -26.94 -14.16
C ASP A 380 -0.76 -25.53 -13.74
N ALA A 381 0.02 -24.86 -12.90
CA ALA A 381 -0.18 -23.45 -12.56
C ALA A 381 -0.02 -22.54 -13.80
N VAL A 382 1.00 -22.77 -14.63
CA VAL A 382 1.16 -22.04 -15.91
C VAL A 382 -0.06 -22.22 -16.80
N ARG A 383 -0.52 -23.47 -16.99
CA ARG A 383 -1.72 -23.79 -17.77
C ARG A 383 -2.99 -23.16 -17.20
N TRP A 384 -3.10 -23.08 -15.88
CA TRP A 384 -4.25 -22.44 -15.21
C TRP A 384 -4.33 -20.95 -15.54
N TYR A 385 -3.20 -20.24 -15.51
CA TYR A 385 -3.13 -18.82 -15.88
C TYR A 385 -3.37 -18.62 -17.37
N ALA A 386 -2.78 -19.47 -18.23
CA ALA A 386 -2.94 -19.38 -19.69
C ALA A 386 -4.38 -19.62 -20.17
N ALA A 387 -5.16 -20.40 -19.42
CA ALA A 387 -6.57 -20.62 -19.70
C ALA A 387 -7.47 -19.44 -19.29
N ARG A 388 -6.89 -18.34 -18.79
CA ARG A 388 -7.56 -17.14 -18.26
C ARG A 388 -6.91 -15.88 -18.83
N ASP A 389 -7.47 -14.72 -18.50
CA ASP A 389 -7.02 -13.42 -18.98
C ASP A 389 -5.80 -12.89 -18.20
N PHE A 390 -4.72 -13.67 -18.21
CA PHE A 390 -3.43 -13.26 -17.67
C PHE A 390 -2.46 -12.97 -18.81
N TRP A 391 -1.72 -11.87 -18.69
CA TRP A 391 -0.73 -11.44 -19.69
C TRP A 391 0.57 -12.23 -19.58
N GLN A 392 0.95 -12.59 -18.35
CA GLN A 392 2.22 -13.20 -18.03
C GLN A 392 2.14 -14.04 -16.76
N ILE A 393 3.10 -14.93 -16.54
CA ILE A 393 3.37 -15.52 -15.21
C ILE A 393 4.53 -14.80 -14.53
N LYS A 394 4.43 -14.63 -13.21
CA LYS A 394 5.49 -14.18 -12.31
C LYS A 394 5.98 -15.37 -11.48
N VAL A 395 7.24 -15.70 -11.64
CA VAL A 395 7.94 -16.70 -10.80
C VAL A 395 8.51 -15.99 -9.56
N TYR A 396 8.40 -16.63 -8.39
CA TYR A 396 8.80 -16.03 -7.13
C TYR A 396 9.95 -16.75 -6.41
N ASN A 397 10.41 -16.14 -5.31
CA ASN A 397 11.70 -16.43 -4.66
C ASN A 397 11.94 -17.87 -4.22
N SER A 398 10.92 -18.59 -3.77
CA SER A 398 11.05 -19.96 -3.27
C SER A 398 10.91 -21.02 -4.36
N MET A 399 10.70 -20.62 -5.61
CA MET A 399 10.64 -21.55 -6.74
C MET A 399 11.92 -22.39 -6.85
N ASN A 400 11.78 -23.68 -7.17
CA ASN A 400 12.94 -24.48 -7.51
C ASN A 400 13.47 -24.06 -8.89
N PRO A 401 14.72 -23.54 -9.00
CA PRO A 401 15.25 -23.03 -10.27
C PRO A 401 15.24 -24.07 -11.40
N ALA A 402 15.33 -25.37 -11.09
CA ALA A 402 15.35 -26.44 -12.07
C ALA A 402 14.03 -26.60 -12.84
N TRP A 403 12.90 -26.13 -12.29
CA TRP A 403 11.60 -26.22 -12.96
C TRP A 403 11.35 -25.06 -13.93
N VAL A 404 12.05 -23.95 -13.74
CA VAL A 404 11.82 -22.70 -14.48
C VAL A 404 11.96 -22.85 -16.00
N PRO A 405 12.97 -23.55 -16.56
CA PRO A 405 13.05 -23.73 -18.02
C PRO A 405 11.79 -24.37 -18.62
N ALA A 406 11.24 -25.41 -17.97
CA ALA A 406 10.03 -26.07 -18.43
C ALA A 406 8.79 -25.16 -18.27
N MET A 407 8.74 -24.35 -17.21
CA MET A 407 7.68 -23.35 -17.03
C MET A 407 7.71 -22.28 -18.12
N VAL A 408 8.90 -21.80 -18.50
CA VAL A 408 9.07 -20.82 -19.57
C VAL A 408 8.64 -21.39 -20.91
N GLU A 409 9.10 -22.60 -21.25
CA GLU A 409 8.70 -23.29 -22.48
C GLU A 409 7.17 -23.41 -22.58
N GLU A 410 6.51 -23.86 -21.51
CA GLU A 410 5.06 -24.02 -21.47
C GLU A 410 4.31 -22.67 -21.54
N ALA A 411 4.81 -21.64 -20.84
CA ALA A 411 4.22 -20.30 -20.87
C ALA A 411 4.28 -19.71 -22.28
N HIS A 412 5.44 -19.74 -22.92
CA HIS A 412 5.63 -19.25 -24.29
C HIS A 412 4.82 -20.05 -25.30
N ARG A 413 4.74 -21.38 -25.16
CA ARG A 413 3.88 -22.25 -26.00
C ARG A 413 2.41 -21.83 -25.93
N LEU A 414 1.97 -21.31 -24.78
CA LEU A 414 0.61 -20.87 -24.53
C LEU A 414 0.40 -19.36 -24.75
N GLY A 415 1.43 -18.64 -25.22
CA GLY A 415 1.34 -17.21 -25.53
C GLY A 415 1.49 -16.27 -24.33
N LEU A 416 1.83 -16.78 -23.14
CA LEU A 416 2.15 -15.97 -21.97
C LEU A 416 3.60 -15.50 -22.00
N ARG A 417 3.86 -14.32 -21.44
CA ARG A 417 5.22 -13.88 -21.10
C ARG A 417 5.64 -14.44 -19.74
N VAL A 418 6.95 -14.43 -19.44
CA VAL A 418 7.49 -14.83 -18.13
C VAL A 418 8.32 -13.72 -17.52
N THR A 419 8.05 -13.42 -16.25
CA THR A 419 8.82 -12.47 -15.47
C THR A 419 8.95 -12.91 -14.01
N GLY A 420 9.56 -12.07 -13.19
CA GLY A 420 9.48 -12.14 -11.74
C GLY A 420 10.81 -12.02 -11.07
N HIS A 421 10.87 -12.59 -9.87
CA HIS A 421 12.08 -12.61 -9.08
C HIS A 421 13.06 -13.62 -9.64
N VAL A 422 14.33 -13.47 -9.28
CA VAL A 422 15.32 -14.52 -9.49
C VAL A 422 15.18 -15.50 -8.32
N PRO A 423 14.83 -16.78 -8.56
CA PRO A 423 14.68 -17.74 -7.47
C PRO A 423 15.95 -17.88 -6.62
N ALA A 424 15.80 -18.30 -5.37
CA ALA A 424 16.93 -18.50 -4.48
C ALA A 424 17.95 -19.50 -5.05
N PHE A 425 19.23 -19.28 -4.74
CA PHE A 425 20.36 -20.13 -5.16
C PHE A 425 20.55 -20.22 -6.69
N THR A 426 20.05 -19.22 -7.43
CA THR A 426 20.37 -19.00 -8.85
C THR A 426 20.64 -17.50 -9.11
N ASN A 427 20.76 -17.09 -10.37
CA ASN A 427 21.09 -15.71 -10.76
C ASN A 427 20.33 -15.26 -12.02
N ALA A 428 20.40 -13.96 -12.32
CA ALA A 428 19.74 -13.37 -13.48
C ALA A 428 20.20 -13.99 -14.82
N ASP A 429 21.50 -14.30 -14.98
CA ASP A 429 22.01 -14.95 -16.20
C ASP A 429 21.29 -16.28 -16.48
N ALA A 430 21.05 -17.09 -15.46
CA ALA A 430 20.33 -18.35 -15.60
C ALA A 430 18.87 -18.14 -15.99
N MET A 431 18.19 -17.12 -15.46
CA MET A 431 16.79 -16.82 -15.82
C MET A 431 16.68 -16.22 -17.24
N ILE A 432 17.64 -15.38 -17.63
CA ILE A 432 17.79 -14.88 -19.01
C ILE A 432 18.09 -16.05 -19.97
N ALA A 433 18.86 -17.05 -19.55
CA ALA A 433 19.11 -18.26 -20.33
C ALA A 433 17.85 -19.13 -20.45
N ALA A 434 17.07 -19.26 -19.37
CA ALA A 434 15.82 -20.01 -19.34
C ALA A 434 14.72 -19.38 -20.21
N GLY A 435 14.79 -18.07 -20.46
CA GLY A 435 13.91 -17.35 -21.38
C GLY A 435 12.93 -16.39 -20.71
N TYR A 436 13.29 -15.82 -19.55
CA TYR A 436 12.52 -14.68 -19.01
C TYR A 436 12.40 -13.58 -20.07
N ASP A 437 11.24 -12.94 -20.12
CA ASP A 437 10.95 -11.79 -20.96
C ASP A 437 11.33 -10.47 -20.27
N GLU A 438 11.28 -10.46 -18.94
CA GLU A 438 11.50 -9.28 -18.10
C GLU A 438 12.02 -9.71 -16.73
N LEU A 439 12.97 -8.95 -16.17
CA LEU A 439 13.42 -9.09 -14.79
C LEU A 439 12.76 -8.03 -13.91
N THR A 440 12.33 -8.43 -12.72
CA THR A 440 11.59 -7.56 -11.79
C THR A 440 12.39 -7.26 -10.52
N HIS A 441 12.35 -5.99 -10.11
CA HIS A 441 13.16 -5.35 -9.08
C HIS A 441 14.66 -5.38 -9.39
N ILE A 442 15.31 -4.22 -9.41
CA ILE A 442 16.74 -4.14 -9.70
C ILE A 442 17.60 -4.97 -8.73
N ASN A 443 17.18 -5.12 -7.46
CA ASN A 443 17.89 -5.96 -6.52
C ASN A 443 17.99 -7.42 -6.96
N GLN A 444 17.00 -7.98 -7.65
CA GLN A 444 17.03 -9.37 -8.13
C GLN A 444 18.14 -9.62 -9.15
N VAL A 445 18.53 -8.59 -9.90
CA VAL A 445 19.66 -8.66 -10.83
C VAL A 445 20.98 -8.56 -10.07
N ILE A 446 21.13 -7.51 -9.25
CA ILE A 446 22.41 -7.16 -8.65
C ILE A 446 22.82 -8.08 -7.49
N LEU A 447 21.87 -8.74 -6.82
CA LEU A 447 22.17 -9.73 -5.77
C LEU A 447 23.01 -10.88 -6.31
N GLY A 448 22.82 -11.26 -7.58
CA GLY A 448 23.64 -12.29 -8.25
C GLY A 448 25.12 -11.93 -8.38
N TRP A 449 25.52 -10.68 -8.11
CA TRP A 449 26.91 -10.22 -8.14
C TRP A 449 27.51 -10.00 -6.75
N VAL A 450 26.70 -9.99 -5.68
CA VAL A 450 27.16 -9.63 -4.32
C VAL A 450 26.85 -10.67 -3.24
N LEU A 451 25.99 -11.64 -3.53
CA LEU A 451 25.76 -12.77 -2.64
C LEU A 451 26.72 -13.92 -2.96
N ALA A 452 27.17 -14.60 -1.91
CA ALA A 452 27.81 -15.89 -2.04
C ALA A 452 26.78 -16.98 -2.42
N PRO A 453 27.19 -18.08 -3.08
CA PRO A 453 26.25 -19.10 -3.57
C PRO A 453 25.38 -19.78 -2.49
N ASP A 454 25.82 -19.79 -1.23
CA ASP A 454 25.16 -20.42 -0.08
C ASP A 454 24.30 -19.44 0.74
N GLU A 455 24.33 -18.15 0.42
CA GLU A 455 23.49 -17.15 1.08
C GLU A 455 22.04 -17.22 0.59
N ASP A 456 21.09 -17.30 1.53
CA ASP A 456 19.66 -17.47 1.21
C ASP A 456 18.93 -16.10 1.08
N PRO A 457 18.59 -15.65 -0.14
CA PRO A 457 17.91 -14.38 -0.35
C PRO A 457 16.43 -14.40 0.04
N ARG A 458 15.86 -15.53 0.49
CA ARG A 458 14.45 -15.58 0.92
C ARG A 458 14.20 -14.85 2.23
N THR A 459 15.26 -14.55 2.99
CA THR A 459 15.21 -13.75 4.23
C THR A 459 15.25 -12.24 3.95
N LEU A 460 15.36 -11.40 4.99
CA LEU A 460 15.63 -9.96 4.84
C LEU A 460 16.98 -9.67 4.16
N LEU A 461 17.86 -10.67 4.04
CA LEU A 461 19.16 -10.56 3.40
C LEU A 461 19.08 -9.97 1.97
N ARG A 462 18.02 -10.27 1.20
CA ARG A 462 17.82 -9.71 -0.15
C ARG A 462 17.72 -8.18 -0.21
N ILE A 463 17.46 -7.54 0.92
CA ILE A 463 17.45 -6.08 1.04
C ILE A 463 18.68 -5.61 1.81
N THR A 464 19.02 -6.26 2.92
CA THR A 464 20.14 -5.79 3.76
C THR A 464 21.50 -5.99 3.10
N ALA A 465 21.68 -6.98 2.23
CA ALA A 465 22.91 -7.20 1.46
C ALA A 465 23.22 -6.09 0.44
N LEU A 466 22.26 -5.22 0.12
CA LEU A 466 22.48 -4.09 -0.79
C LEU A 466 23.57 -3.14 -0.29
N LYS A 467 23.86 -3.10 1.01
CA LYS A 467 24.99 -2.34 1.56
C LYS A 467 26.37 -2.80 1.06
N ARG A 468 26.45 -3.95 0.38
CA ARG A 468 27.68 -4.47 -0.27
C ARG A 468 27.92 -3.87 -1.66
N LEU A 469 26.93 -3.17 -2.23
CA LEU A 469 27.00 -2.60 -3.59
C LEU A 469 28.09 -1.54 -3.81
N PRO A 470 28.47 -0.67 -2.86
CA PRO A 470 29.44 0.39 -3.13
C PRO A 470 30.82 -0.09 -3.65
N GLY A 471 31.14 -1.39 -3.51
CA GLY A 471 32.36 -2.00 -4.06
C GLY A 471 32.19 -2.70 -5.41
N LEU A 472 31.01 -2.67 -6.02
CA LEU A 472 30.73 -3.38 -7.28
C LEU A 472 31.28 -2.62 -8.49
N ASP A 473 32.20 -3.25 -9.23
CA ASP A 473 32.68 -2.75 -10.51
C ASP A 473 31.70 -3.08 -11.66
N LEU A 474 31.03 -2.06 -12.20
CA LEU A 474 30.10 -2.20 -13.33
C LEU A 474 30.81 -2.55 -14.66
N GLY A 475 32.13 -2.36 -14.75
CA GLY A 475 32.95 -2.77 -15.88
C GLY A 475 33.39 -4.23 -15.83
N SER A 476 33.17 -4.91 -14.71
CA SER A 476 33.58 -6.30 -14.51
C SER A 476 32.92 -7.24 -15.52
N ALA A 477 33.61 -8.35 -15.84
CA ALA A 477 33.12 -9.32 -16.82
C ALA A 477 31.74 -9.91 -16.47
N PRO A 478 31.42 -10.26 -15.20
CA PRO A 478 30.09 -10.75 -14.83
C PRO A 478 28.99 -9.72 -15.10
N VAL A 479 29.18 -8.46 -14.71
CA VAL A 479 28.18 -7.40 -14.93
C VAL A 479 27.96 -7.19 -16.43
N ARG A 480 29.04 -7.02 -17.21
CA ARG A 480 28.94 -6.83 -18.66
C ARG A 480 28.20 -7.97 -19.33
N LYS A 481 28.53 -9.22 -18.97
CA LYS A 481 27.86 -10.42 -19.51
C LYS A 481 26.34 -10.37 -19.29
N THR A 482 25.88 -10.04 -18.09
CA THR A 482 24.45 -9.94 -17.79
C THR A 482 23.80 -8.82 -18.60
N LEU A 483 24.39 -7.62 -18.62
CA LEU A 483 23.82 -6.47 -19.34
C LEU A 483 23.78 -6.70 -20.86
N ASP A 484 24.85 -7.25 -21.43
CA ASP A 484 24.92 -7.55 -22.86
C ASP A 484 23.91 -8.64 -23.23
N SER A 485 23.69 -9.63 -22.35
CA SER A 485 22.66 -10.66 -22.55
C SER A 485 21.25 -10.09 -22.49
N MET A 486 20.98 -9.18 -21.55
CA MET A 486 19.68 -8.48 -21.48
C MET A 486 19.42 -7.67 -22.75
N ALA A 487 20.40 -6.89 -23.21
CA ALA A 487 20.28 -6.12 -24.45
C ALA A 487 20.09 -7.02 -25.68
N ALA A 488 20.93 -8.05 -25.84
CA ALA A 488 20.88 -8.96 -26.99
C ALA A 488 19.56 -9.74 -27.08
N LYS A 489 19.02 -10.17 -25.94
CA LYS A 489 17.75 -10.91 -25.87
C LYS A 489 16.52 -10.03 -25.67
N LYS A 490 16.70 -8.70 -25.58
CA LYS A 490 15.63 -7.72 -25.34
C LYS A 490 14.86 -7.96 -24.04
N ILE A 491 15.57 -8.35 -22.98
CA ILE A 491 14.99 -8.53 -21.66
C ILE A 491 14.68 -7.14 -21.08
N ALA A 492 13.41 -6.89 -20.76
CA ALA A 492 13.02 -5.67 -20.09
C ALA A 492 13.43 -5.68 -18.62
N LEU A 493 13.52 -4.50 -18.01
CA LEU A 493 13.69 -4.34 -16.57
C LEU A 493 12.55 -3.52 -15.99
N ASP A 494 11.90 -4.07 -14.98
CA ASP A 494 11.11 -3.32 -14.02
C ASP A 494 11.98 -3.07 -12.77
N PRO A 495 12.54 -1.87 -12.57
CA PRO A 495 13.53 -1.64 -11.53
C PRO A 495 12.90 -1.44 -10.15
N THR A 496 11.64 -1.00 -10.08
CA THR A 496 11.00 -0.49 -8.86
C THR A 496 11.92 0.45 -8.08
N LEU A 497 12.41 1.51 -8.70
CA LEU A 497 13.49 2.34 -8.13
C LEU A 497 13.04 3.10 -6.88
N VAL A 498 11.78 3.47 -6.79
CA VAL A 498 11.17 4.22 -5.69
C VAL A 498 11.14 3.44 -4.37
N ILE A 499 10.86 2.13 -4.38
CA ILE A 499 10.94 1.31 -3.15
C ILE A 499 12.37 1.18 -2.66
N HIS A 500 13.36 1.18 -3.57
CA HIS A 500 14.77 1.22 -3.19
C HIS A 500 15.16 2.60 -2.65
N GLU A 501 14.58 3.70 -3.17
CA GLU A 501 14.79 5.03 -2.59
C GLU A 501 14.27 5.09 -1.16
N GLN A 502 13.03 4.64 -0.92
CA GLN A 502 12.45 4.59 0.42
C GLN A 502 13.28 3.73 1.36
N ALA A 503 13.60 2.50 0.95
CA ALA A 503 14.31 1.54 1.79
C ALA A 503 15.71 2.02 2.17
N LEU A 504 16.47 2.55 1.20
CA LEU A 504 17.89 2.84 1.37
C LEU A 504 18.14 4.26 1.91
N LEU A 505 17.25 5.22 1.67
CA LEU A 505 17.45 6.62 2.05
C LEU A 505 16.56 7.12 3.18
N GLY A 506 15.44 6.46 3.49
CA GLY A 506 14.53 6.86 4.57
C GLY A 506 15.17 6.75 5.94
N ARG A 507 15.06 7.79 6.77
CA ARG A 507 15.63 7.83 8.14
C ARG A 507 14.63 8.38 9.14
N ASP A 508 14.72 7.86 10.36
CA ASP A 508 13.93 8.38 11.49
C ASP A 508 14.08 9.90 11.60
N GLY A 509 12.96 10.58 11.81
CA GLY A 509 12.85 12.03 11.97
C GLY A 509 12.73 12.81 10.67
N THR A 510 13.02 12.20 9.53
CA THR A 510 13.01 12.84 8.21
C THR A 510 11.94 12.24 7.30
N ALA A 511 11.18 13.09 6.61
CA ALA A 511 10.21 12.60 5.64
C ALA A 511 10.94 11.82 4.54
N THR A 512 10.48 10.61 4.25
CA THR A 512 11.08 9.75 3.25
C THR A 512 11.11 10.44 1.88
N PRO A 513 12.21 10.35 1.11
CA PRO A 513 12.37 11.10 -0.14
C PRO A 513 11.26 10.85 -1.15
N ASN A 514 10.69 9.64 -1.18
CA ASN A 514 9.69 9.28 -2.16
C ASN A 514 8.36 10.04 -2.03
N MET A 515 8.06 10.54 -0.83
CA MET A 515 6.82 11.27 -0.53
C MET A 515 7.08 12.71 -0.07
N ALA A 516 8.33 13.20 -0.15
CA ALA A 516 8.72 14.50 0.38
C ALA A 516 7.89 15.67 -0.19
N ASP A 517 7.56 15.63 -1.49
CA ASP A 517 6.81 16.70 -2.16
C ASP A 517 5.33 16.78 -1.73
N VAL A 518 4.79 15.68 -1.19
CA VAL A 518 3.36 15.57 -0.81
C VAL A 518 3.17 15.36 0.70
N TYR A 519 4.26 15.34 1.47
CA TYR A 519 4.28 15.09 2.91
C TYR A 519 3.26 15.94 3.67
N ASP A 520 3.28 17.27 3.48
CA ASP A 520 2.42 18.20 4.21
C ASP A 520 0.93 18.12 3.82
N TYR A 521 0.62 17.38 2.76
CA TYR A 521 -0.75 17.13 2.29
C TYR A 521 -1.35 15.87 2.90
N MET A 522 -0.51 14.95 3.40
CA MET A 522 -0.96 13.68 3.98
C MET A 522 -1.59 13.87 5.36
N PRO A 523 -2.48 12.97 5.80
CA PRO A 523 -2.97 12.99 7.16
C PRO A 523 -1.86 12.65 8.16
N VAL A 524 -2.07 13.01 9.43
CA VAL A 524 -1.03 13.02 10.46
C VAL A 524 -0.39 11.65 10.74
N SER A 525 -1.16 10.55 10.72
CA SER A 525 -0.59 9.21 10.93
C SER A 525 0.33 8.83 9.77
N VAL A 526 -0.06 9.14 8.53
CA VAL A 526 0.79 8.94 7.35
C VAL A 526 2.04 9.80 7.44
N GLN A 527 1.94 11.08 7.81
CA GLN A 527 3.11 11.93 8.03
C GLN A 527 4.09 11.36 9.06
N ARG A 528 3.59 10.68 10.10
CA ARG A 528 4.45 10.01 11.07
C ARG A 528 5.09 8.78 10.45
N SER A 529 4.32 7.91 9.80
CA SER A 529 4.84 6.70 9.14
C SER A 529 5.91 7.03 8.08
N LEU A 530 5.76 8.14 7.35
CA LEU A 530 6.75 8.62 6.38
C LEU A 530 8.06 9.10 7.02
N LYS A 531 8.12 9.24 8.34
CA LYS A 531 9.32 9.57 9.12
C LYS A 531 9.89 8.36 9.87
N GLN A 532 9.41 7.16 9.59
CA GLN A 532 9.97 5.91 10.12
C GLN A 532 10.86 5.27 9.05
N GLN A 533 12.08 4.92 9.43
CA GLN A 533 12.98 4.20 8.53
C GLN A 533 12.52 2.77 8.30
N MET A 534 12.74 2.27 7.09
CA MET A 534 12.39 0.90 6.72
C MET A 534 13.44 -0.10 7.18
N LEU A 535 14.72 0.20 6.98
CA LEU A 535 15.85 -0.67 7.33
C LEU A 535 16.56 -0.20 8.60
N ASP A 536 17.02 -1.15 9.40
CA ASP A 536 17.87 -0.84 10.54
C ASP A 536 19.24 -0.32 10.07
N THR A 537 19.59 0.89 10.49
CA THR A 537 20.89 1.53 10.22
C THR A 537 21.68 1.77 11.51
N SER A 538 21.41 1.01 12.58
CA SER A 538 22.04 1.18 13.89
C SER A 538 23.52 0.79 13.92
N ALA A 539 23.96 -0.12 13.03
CA ALA A 539 25.35 -0.51 12.94
C ALA A 539 26.22 0.59 12.30
N ALA A 540 27.45 0.75 12.80
CA ALA A 540 28.36 1.78 12.34
C ALA A 540 28.65 1.65 10.83
N GLY A 541 28.39 2.71 10.08
CA GLY A 541 28.62 2.77 8.63
C GLY A 541 27.43 2.31 7.76
N ASP A 542 26.39 1.70 8.33
CA ASP A 542 25.26 1.17 7.54
C ASP A 542 24.50 2.28 6.79
N ASP A 543 24.24 3.44 7.41
CA ASP A 543 23.61 4.58 6.73
C ASP A 543 24.37 5.01 5.48
N ALA A 544 25.69 5.21 5.61
CA ALA A 544 26.56 5.60 4.50
C ALA A 544 26.59 4.52 3.40
N ALA A 545 26.66 3.25 3.80
CA ALA A 545 26.67 2.14 2.86
C ALA A 545 25.34 2.02 2.08
N TYR A 546 24.20 2.22 2.73
CA TYR A 546 22.89 2.22 2.05
C TYR A 546 22.71 3.42 1.11
N ARG A 547 23.17 4.61 1.48
CA ARG A 547 23.16 5.78 0.58
C ARG A 547 24.00 5.52 -0.68
N ALA A 548 25.23 5.03 -0.50
CA ALA A 548 26.10 4.66 -1.62
C ALA A 548 25.55 3.48 -2.44
N ALA A 549 24.82 2.55 -1.81
CA ALA A 549 24.13 1.46 -2.51
C ALA A 549 23.02 1.99 -3.43
N PHE A 550 22.27 3.01 -3.01
CA PHE A 550 21.27 3.65 -3.87
C PHE A 550 21.94 4.33 -5.08
N ASP A 551 23.06 5.04 -4.87
CA ASP A 551 23.82 5.64 -5.97
C ASP A 551 24.32 4.57 -6.97
N GLN A 552 24.78 3.41 -6.46
CA GLN A 552 25.19 2.27 -7.30
C GLN A 552 24.02 1.67 -8.08
N ILE A 553 22.83 1.57 -7.47
CA ILE A 553 21.61 1.12 -8.16
C ILE A 553 21.28 2.06 -9.32
N VAL A 554 21.28 3.37 -9.07
CA VAL A 554 21.04 4.39 -10.11
C VAL A 554 22.07 4.28 -11.23
N ALA A 555 23.35 4.11 -10.90
CA ALA A 555 24.42 3.94 -11.88
C ALA A 555 24.22 2.65 -12.72
N THR A 556 23.77 1.56 -12.11
CA THR A 556 23.47 0.30 -12.79
C THR A 556 22.32 0.45 -13.78
N ILE A 557 21.21 1.08 -13.36
CA ILE A 557 20.05 1.30 -14.24
C ILE A 557 20.40 2.28 -15.36
N ARG A 558 21.22 3.31 -15.09
CA ARG A 558 21.76 4.19 -16.14
C ARG A 558 22.56 3.39 -17.17
N ALA A 559 23.47 2.52 -16.73
CA ALA A 559 24.24 1.66 -17.61
C ALA A 559 23.36 0.71 -18.45
N MET A 560 22.24 0.25 -17.89
CA MET A 560 21.22 -0.52 -18.62
C MET A 560 20.50 0.34 -19.67
N HIS A 561 20.05 1.54 -19.29
CA HIS A 561 19.39 2.48 -20.19
C HIS A 561 20.28 2.88 -21.38
N GLU A 562 21.55 3.19 -21.14
CA GLU A 562 22.55 3.53 -22.17
C GLU A 562 22.81 2.37 -23.14
N ARG A 563 22.58 1.13 -22.72
CA ARG A 563 22.64 -0.09 -23.57
C ARG A 563 21.35 -0.38 -24.33
N GLY A 564 20.33 0.46 -24.19
CA GLY A 564 19.03 0.28 -24.85
C GLY A 564 18.13 -0.77 -24.21
N ILE A 565 18.42 -1.20 -22.97
CA ILE A 565 17.51 -2.08 -22.22
C ILE A 565 16.21 -1.32 -21.92
N PHE A 566 15.07 -1.96 -22.16
CA PHE A 566 13.77 -1.34 -21.98
C PHE A 566 13.39 -1.33 -20.49
N ILE A 567 13.39 -0.12 -19.89
CA ILE A 567 13.03 0.09 -18.48
C ILE A 567 11.54 0.45 -18.33
N VAL A 568 10.76 -0.32 -17.59
CA VAL A 568 9.33 -0.04 -17.34
C VAL A 568 9.14 0.61 -15.96
N PRO A 569 8.28 1.64 -15.82
CA PRO A 569 8.02 2.29 -14.54
C PRO A 569 7.06 1.48 -13.68
N GLY A 570 7.59 0.84 -12.64
CA GLY A 570 6.84 0.09 -11.63
C GLY A 570 7.17 0.57 -10.22
N THR A 571 6.24 0.47 -9.27
CA THR A 571 6.46 1.02 -7.91
C THR A 571 6.71 -0.03 -6.83
N ASP A 572 5.95 -1.13 -6.83
CA ASP A 572 5.82 -2.06 -5.70
C ASP A 572 5.40 -1.35 -4.38
N LEU A 573 4.73 -0.20 -4.51
CA LEU A 573 4.28 0.66 -3.39
C LEU A 573 2.86 1.19 -3.61
N GLY A 574 2.03 0.45 -4.33
CA GLY A 574 0.62 0.78 -4.57
C GLY A 574 0.37 1.92 -5.56
N GLY A 575 1.39 2.40 -6.28
CA GLY A 575 1.27 3.45 -7.29
C GLY A 575 1.01 4.84 -6.71
N ALA A 576 0.01 5.53 -7.25
CA ALA A 576 -0.33 6.91 -6.90
C ALA A 576 0.89 7.84 -6.90
N PHE A 577 1.12 8.59 -5.82
CA PHE A 577 2.27 9.51 -5.70
C PHE A 577 3.64 8.82 -5.83
N ASN A 578 3.74 7.52 -5.50
CA ASN A 578 4.98 6.76 -5.69
C ASN A 578 5.31 6.57 -7.17
N LEU A 579 4.31 6.47 -8.07
CA LEU A 579 4.58 6.37 -9.51
C LEU A 579 5.15 7.68 -10.04
N HIS A 580 4.59 8.83 -9.64
CA HIS A 580 5.16 10.13 -10.00
C HIS A 580 6.62 10.25 -9.54
N ARG A 581 6.94 9.73 -8.34
CA ARG A 581 8.32 9.69 -7.87
C ARG A 581 9.20 8.73 -8.68
N GLU A 582 8.73 7.53 -9.00
CA GLU A 582 9.44 6.57 -9.86
C GLU A 582 9.84 7.24 -11.18
N LEU A 583 8.91 7.97 -11.79
CA LEU A 583 9.15 8.73 -13.02
C LEU A 583 10.20 9.84 -12.83
N GLU A 584 10.16 10.60 -11.73
CA GLU A 584 11.20 11.60 -11.43
C GLU A 584 12.59 10.99 -11.25
N LEU A 585 12.67 9.79 -10.68
CA LEU A 585 13.94 9.09 -10.51
C LEU A 585 14.55 8.72 -11.87
N TYR A 586 13.77 8.62 -12.95
CA TYR A 586 14.31 8.33 -14.28
C TYR A 586 15.13 9.48 -14.87
N GLN A 587 15.00 10.69 -14.33
CA GLN A 587 15.93 11.78 -14.64
C GLN A 587 17.35 11.45 -14.16
N LYS A 588 17.50 10.73 -13.04
CA LYS A 588 18.81 10.29 -12.52
C LYS A 588 19.48 9.25 -13.41
N ILE A 589 18.75 8.60 -14.33
CA ILE A 589 19.32 7.67 -15.31
C ILE A 589 19.47 8.31 -16.70
N GLY A 590 19.23 9.62 -16.82
CA GLY A 590 19.50 10.39 -18.04
C GLY A 590 18.30 10.63 -18.95
N MET A 591 17.08 10.24 -18.56
CA MET A 591 15.88 10.53 -19.34
C MET A 591 15.40 11.97 -19.13
N THR A 592 14.98 12.64 -20.19
CA THR A 592 14.28 13.94 -20.14
C THR A 592 12.83 13.77 -19.72
N PRO A 593 12.15 14.81 -19.18
CA PRO A 593 10.73 14.73 -18.85
C PRO A 593 9.84 14.22 -19.99
N ALA A 594 10.12 14.63 -21.24
CA ALA A 594 9.35 14.17 -22.40
C ALA A 594 9.54 12.67 -22.68
N GLN A 595 10.77 12.15 -22.56
CA GLN A 595 11.05 10.71 -22.68
C GLN A 595 10.37 9.92 -21.56
N ILE A 596 10.37 10.45 -20.34
CA ILE A 596 9.75 9.81 -19.18
C ILE A 596 8.23 9.73 -19.36
N LEU A 597 7.58 10.82 -19.77
CA LEU A 597 6.13 10.81 -20.01
C LEU A 597 5.76 9.89 -21.18
N LYS A 598 6.53 9.89 -22.28
CA LYS A 598 6.36 8.91 -23.36
C LYS A 598 6.51 7.48 -22.86
N ARG A 599 7.50 7.22 -22.00
CA ARG A 599 7.73 5.91 -21.38
C ARG A 599 6.55 5.48 -20.53
N ALA A 600 6.02 6.36 -19.69
CA ALA A 600 4.92 6.09 -18.76
C ALA A 600 3.53 6.02 -19.41
N THR A 601 3.43 6.38 -20.70
CA THR A 601 2.18 6.40 -21.46
C THR A 601 2.28 5.49 -22.67
N LEU A 602 2.74 6.00 -23.81
CA LEU A 602 2.72 5.29 -25.09
C LEU A 602 3.58 4.03 -25.11
N ASP A 603 4.83 4.08 -24.64
CA ASP A 603 5.77 2.96 -24.80
C ASP A 603 5.33 1.73 -23.99
N VAL A 604 4.90 1.94 -22.74
CA VAL A 604 4.43 0.85 -21.88
C VAL A 604 3.09 0.28 -22.33
N GLN A 605 2.20 1.12 -22.88
CA GLN A 605 0.97 0.63 -23.49
C GLN A 605 1.26 -0.21 -24.73
N ALA A 606 2.27 0.15 -25.53
CA ALA A 606 2.71 -0.69 -26.66
C ALA A 606 3.34 -2.00 -26.16
N TYR A 607 4.12 -1.95 -25.09
CA TYR A 607 4.75 -3.13 -24.48
C TYR A 607 3.73 -4.17 -23.97
N ILE A 608 2.58 -3.72 -23.45
CA ILE A 608 1.47 -4.59 -23.01
C ILE A 608 0.36 -4.77 -24.07
N GLY A 609 0.58 -4.31 -25.30
CA GLY A 609 -0.34 -4.51 -26.44
C GLY A 609 -1.64 -3.70 -26.39
N GLN A 610 -1.67 -2.55 -25.72
CA GLN A 610 -2.86 -1.69 -25.53
C GLN A 610 -2.77 -0.32 -26.20
N ASP A 611 -1.67 0.01 -26.88
CA ASP A 611 -1.41 1.32 -27.51
C ASP A 611 -2.42 1.71 -28.60
N GLN A 612 -3.16 0.76 -29.16
CA GLN A 612 -4.23 1.07 -30.12
C GLN A 612 -5.43 1.74 -29.45
N SER A 613 -5.66 1.48 -28.16
CA SER A 613 -6.79 2.03 -27.41
C SER A 613 -6.40 3.11 -26.40
N THR A 614 -5.16 3.10 -25.89
CA THR A 614 -4.69 3.99 -24.81
C THR A 614 -3.30 4.56 -25.12
N GLY A 615 -2.69 5.26 -24.17
CA GLY A 615 -1.31 5.75 -24.27
C GLY A 615 -1.10 7.02 -25.09
N SER A 616 -2.14 7.57 -25.73
CA SER A 616 -2.12 8.91 -26.34
C SER A 616 -3.52 9.51 -26.40
N ILE A 617 -3.62 10.83 -26.49
CA ILE A 617 -4.89 11.55 -26.64
C ILE A 617 -5.16 11.74 -28.14
N ALA A 618 -5.94 10.83 -28.73
CA ALA A 618 -6.27 10.85 -30.15
C ALA A 618 -7.68 10.35 -30.41
N LYS A 619 -8.29 10.80 -31.53
CA LYS A 619 -9.62 10.36 -31.94
C LYS A 619 -9.71 8.84 -32.01
N GLY A 620 -10.79 8.28 -31.46
CA GLY A 620 -11.07 6.85 -31.43
C GLY A 620 -10.48 6.12 -30.22
N LYS A 621 -9.45 6.68 -29.56
CA LYS A 621 -8.90 6.12 -28.32
C LYS A 621 -9.83 6.34 -27.13
N LEU A 622 -9.60 5.57 -26.07
CA LEU A 622 -10.31 5.72 -24.80
C LEU A 622 -9.95 7.08 -24.17
N ALA A 623 -10.93 7.70 -23.52
CA ALA A 623 -10.78 8.94 -22.80
C ALA A 623 -10.10 8.69 -21.45
N ASP A 624 -8.79 8.43 -21.53
CA ASP A 624 -7.90 8.19 -20.39
C ASP A 624 -6.78 9.22 -20.39
N PHE A 625 -6.96 10.27 -19.60
CA PHE A 625 -6.01 11.37 -19.48
C PHE A 625 -6.26 12.13 -18.20
N PHE A 626 -5.29 12.95 -17.81
CA PHE A 626 -5.45 13.86 -16.69
C PHE A 626 -4.96 15.26 -17.04
N LEU A 627 -5.56 16.25 -16.38
CA LEU A 627 -5.27 17.66 -16.52
C LEU A 627 -4.41 18.12 -15.36
N ILE A 628 -3.30 18.79 -15.69
CA ILE A 628 -2.51 19.54 -14.72
C ILE A 628 -2.45 21.02 -15.10
N PRO A 629 -2.31 21.93 -14.12
CA PRO A 629 -1.88 23.29 -14.41
C PRO A 629 -0.40 23.29 -14.81
N GLY A 630 -0.05 24.03 -15.86
CA GLY A 630 1.33 24.23 -16.29
C GLY A 630 1.86 23.21 -17.31
N ASP A 631 3.18 23.18 -17.46
CA ASP A 631 3.93 22.40 -18.46
C ASP A 631 4.79 21.32 -17.77
N PRO A 632 4.47 20.03 -17.92
CA PRO A 632 5.20 18.94 -17.28
C PRO A 632 6.60 18.70 -17.91
N LEU A 633 6.91 19.32 -19.05
CA LEU A 633 8.20 19.20 -19.71
C LEU A 633 9.26 20.11 -19.08
N GLN A 634 8.83 21.15 -18.34
CA GLN A 634 9.72 22.03 -17.57
C GLN A 634 9.95 21.52 -16.15
N ASP A 635 8.91 20.99 -15.51
CA ASP A 635 8.98 20.40 -14.17
C ASP A 635 8.07 19.18 -14.08
N LEU A 636 8.66 17.99 -14.05
CA LEU A 636 7.93 16.74 -13.98
C LEU A 636 7.12 16.61 -12.68
N LYS A 637 7.50 17.32 -11.60
CA LYS A 637 6.75 17.32 -10.33
C LYS A 637 5.34 17.89 -10.48
N ALA A 638 5.11 18.72 -11.49
CA ALA A 638 3.79 19.27 -11.80
C ALA A 638 2.75 18.17 -12.06
N THR A 639 3.19 16.96 -12.47
CA THR A 639 2.30 15.81 -12.68
C THR A 639 1.55 15.38 -11.40
N LYS A 640 2.02 15.72 -10.20
CA LYS A 640 1.32 15.44 -8.93
C LYS A 640 0.15 16.40 -8.65
N ARG A 641 0.09 17.56 -9.32
CA ARG A 641 -0.90 18.62 -9.08
C ARG A 641 -2.08 18.48 -10.04
N ILE A 642 -2.83 17.40 -9.89
CA ILE A 642 -3.88 17.04 -10.85
C ILE A 642 -5.18 17.78 -10.54
N ALA A 643 -5.70 18.50 -11.54
CA ALA A 643 -6.95 19.24 -11.45
C ALA A 643 -8.16 18.37 -11.83
N MET A 644 -7.98 17.45 -12.78
CA MET A 644 -9.02 16.52 -13.24
C MET A 644 -8.38 15.25 -13.79
N VAL A 645 -9.04 14.11 -13.61
CA VAL A 645 -8.74 12.86 -14.32
C VAL A 645 -9.96 12.43 -15.08
N MET A 646 -9.79 11.95 -16.31
CA MET A 646 -10.82 11.25 -17.06
C MET A 646 -10.37 9.80 -17.28
N LYS A 647 -11.21 8.83 -16.90
CA LYS A 647 -11.01 7.40 -17.16
C LYS A 647 -12.26 6.82 -17.77
N GLY A 648 -12.17 6.31 -19.00
CA GLY A 648 -13.31 5.75 -19.72
C GLY A 648 -14.52 6.69 -19.78
N GLY A 649 -14.28 8.00 -19.94
CA GLY A 649 -15.34 9.01 -20.00
C GLY A 649 -15.97 9.43 -18.66
N VAL A 650 -15.50 8.88 -17.53
CA VAL A 650 -15.86 9.36 -16.18
C VAL A 650 -14.85 10.41 -15.75
N ALA A 651 -15.31 11.59 -15.36
CA ALA A 651 -14.47 12.63 -14.81
C ALA A 651 -14.37 12.52 -13.28
N TYR A 652 -13.17 12.71 -12.75
CA TYR A 652 -12.87 12.77 -11.33
C TYR A 652 -12.12 14.07 -11.04
N PHE A 653 -12.48 14.75 -9.95
CA PHE A 653 -11.80 15.94 -9.49
C PHE A 653 -11.11 15.64 -8.16
N PRO A 654 -9.77 15.49 -8.13
CA PRO A 654 -9.07 15.10 -6.91
C PRO A 654 -9.32 16.05 -5.72
N ALA A 655 -9.60 17.32 -5.97
CA ALA A 655 -9.96 18.29 -4.95
C ALA A 655 -11.24 17.93 -4.16
N GLU A 656 -12.16 17.16 -4.76
CA GLU A 656 -13.40 16.70 -4.12
C GLU A 656 -13.18 15.39 -3.34
N ALA A 657 -12.37 14.48 -3.86
CA ALA A 657 -12.22 13.12 -3.34
C ALA A 657 -11.05 12.95 -2.35
N TYR A 658 -9.93 13.65 -2.53
CA TYR A 658 -8.78 13.58 -1.60
C TYR A 658 -9.12 13.86 -0.13
N PRO A 659 -10.03 14.80 0.21
CA PRO A 659 -10.45 15.02 1.59
C PRO A 659 -11.03 13.78 2.29
N GLU A 660 -11.62 12.83 1.57
CA GLU A 660 -12.11 11.57 2.15
C GLU A 660 -10.97 10.69 2.66
N PHE A 661 -9.77 10.83 2.10
CA PHE A 661 -8.53 10.18 2.54
C PHE A 661 -7.72 11.03 3.52
N GLY A 662 -8.26 12.18 3.97
CA GLY A 662 -7.50 13.16 4.75
C GLY A 662 -6.35 13.81 3.98
N ILE A 663 -6.31 13.67 2.65
CA ILE A 663 -5.33 14.32 1.78
C ILE A 663 -5.83 15.73 1.44
N LYS A 664 -4.98 16.73 1.62
CA LYS A 664 -5.29 18.11 1.19
C LYS A 664 -5.24 18.21 -0.35
N PRO A 665 -6.18 18.91 -1.00
CA PRO A 665 -6.11 19.14 -2.45
C PRO A 665 -4.80 19.78 -2.91
N LEU A 666 -4.20 19.23 -3.98
CA LEU A 666 -2.94 19.73 -4.56
C LEU A 666 -3.16 20.73 -5.71
N ALA A 667 -4.36 20.74 -6.29
CA ALA A 667 -4.80 21.66 -7.34
C ALA A 667 -6.30 21.94 -7.17
N GLN A 668 -6.76 23.04 -7.79
CA GLN A 668 -8.20 23.36 -7.86
C GLN A 668 -8.86 22.55 -8.98
N ALA A 669 -10.13 22.18 -8.78
CA ALA A 669 -10.94 21.61 -9.84
C ALA A 669 -11.21 22.67 -10.94
N PRO A 670 -11.24 22.29 -12.22
CA PRO A 670 -11.61 23.19 -13.31
C PRO A 670 -13.09 23.60 -13.24
N GLU A 671 -13.44 24.70 -13.90
CA GLU A 671 -14.83 25.12 -14.03
C GLU A 671 -15.60 24.18 -14.97
N VAL A 672 -16.77 23.74 -14.54
CA VAL A 672 -17.68 22.89 -15.31
C VAL A 672 -18.98 23.63 -15.59
N THR A 673 -19.41 23.69 -16.86
CA THR A 673 -20.66 24.34 -17.28
C THR A 673 -21.48 23.42 -18.19
N GLY A 674 -22.80 23.56 -18.17
CA GLY A 674 -23.72 22.73 -18.95
C GLY A 674 -23.96 21.31 -18.42
N ALA A 675 -23.54 21.04 -17.17
CA ALA A 675 -23.69 19.75 -16.50
C ALA A 675 -25.13 19.41 -16.05
N GLU A 676 -26.02 20.40 -16.01
CA GLU A 676 -27.43 20.27 -15.59
C GLU A 676 -28.30 19.40 -16.52
#